data_AF-A0A314ZIT0-F1
#
_entry.id   AF-A0A314ZIT0-F1
#
_cell.length_a   1.000
_cell.length_b   1.000
_cell.length_c   1.000
_cell.angle_alpha   90.00
_cell.angle_beta   90.00
_cell.angle_gamma   90.00
#
_symmetry.space_group_name_H-M   'P 1'
#
loop_
_entity.id
_entity.type
_entity.pdbx_description
1 polymer ?
#
loop_
_entity_poly.entity_id
_entity_poly.type
_entity_poly.pdbx_seq_one_letter_code
_entity_poly.pdbx_strand_id
1 'polypeptide(L)'
;MCLDESHENEDDEDGDSGIKGIGIKVLGGTSVLGLSRTHPVVKLGSSDTSDLGLTRLTTQSLVLQNKRDSSLAQRNLPSAVVPGLWDDLNCQHVAVPFAAWALANWAMASDVNRSCIQELDADGQAVMTALMAPERSVKWHGSLVARLLLEDQNLPLSDSVSDWSSSLLSTAYQATKNEDIPLARVALSAFLVSVEKSPGAQKIVMEKGLHPLRDTAKRTMKHNHVQETLAKAVELLCTGDLNLPLEEGQRWSAVLLPWVFGKSYSDTIRLSAIRILSRILEDYGPYSVPISQGWLAILLTEIMASKKASSTKGTTQPSSVKVKTQIDQANMVSAAQSANQLVAAVVNLAGNALGTTTNSKDSVPKVNVADSAMATLKGIKALTEVCADDSLCQEKIADFGVLCLMRRFLLRDDYEKLAAIEAYDASKTLEAQERPSISESNDPSSVRVPPTAHIRRHAARLLTILSQIPKVQKIIIADETWCKWLEDCANGEISGCSDLKTQSYARATLINLFCGRQINRDSANDDIPDSGIANGNKNCPRYDDMIFLINPELPHWTCPEKNDQHTVHIDAFSSDEASSLDSEDRSVPRFSNDVNISSSVDASHSGAGTREPPLLDVVFVHGLRGGPYKTWRISEDKSSTKSGLVEKIDQEAGKLGTFWPGEWLSADFPQARMFSLKYKTNLTQWSGASLPLQEVSSMLLEKLVSAGIGNRPVVFVTHSMGGLVVKQMLHKAKSDNLDNLVKNTKGVVFYSCPHFGSKLADMPWRMGLVFRPAPTIGELRSGSARLVELNDYIRHLHKKGLLDVLSFCETKVTPIVEGYGGWAFRMEIVPIESAYPGFGELVVLDSTDHINSCKPLSRTDPSYTEILGFLWKLKAKYKRQ
;
A
#
# COMPACT_ATOMS: atom_id res chain seq x y z
N MET A 1 11.35 1.69 -60.13
CA MET A 1 9.97 1.58 -60.62
C MET A 1 9.96 1.99 -62.07
N CYS A 2 9.89 1.01 -62.97
CA CYS A 2 9.17 1.19 -64.23
C CYS A 2 7.90 0.34 -64.08
N LEU A 3 6.78 0.93 -64.47
CA LEU A 3 5.59 0.17 -64.84
C LEU A 3 5.71 0.05 -66.35
N ASP A 4 5.89 -1.17 -66.88
CA ASP A 4 5.73 -1.38 -68.32
C ASP A 4 4.22 -1.39 -68.61
N GLU A 5 3.77 -0.39 -69.37
CA GLU A 5 2.45 -0.40 -69.98
C GLU A 5 2.44 -1.41 -71.13
N SER A 6 1.38 -2.21 -71.21
CA SER A 6 1.21 -3.25 -72.21
C SER A 6 1.03 -2.67 -73.60
N HIS A 7 1.90 -3.05 -74.53
CA HIS A 7 1.57 -3.05 -75.95
C HIS A 7 1.30 -4.48 -76.42
N GLU A 8 0.12 -4.66 -77.01
CA GLU A 8 -0.32 -5.91 -77.62
C GLU A 8 0.61 -6.32 -78.78
N ASN A 9 1.00 -7.59 -78.82
CA ASN A 9 1.23 -8.37 -80.03
C ASN A 9 1.01 -9.85 -79.70
N GLU A 10 0.48 -10.59 -80.67
CA GLU A 10 0.08 -11.99 -80.54
C GLU A 10 1.27 -12.97 -80.67
N ASP A 11 1.01 -14.23 -80.33
CA ASP A 11 1.83 -15.43 -80.56
C ASP A 11 3.17 -15.56 -79.79
N ASP A 12 3.12 -16.27 -78.65
CA ASP A 12 3.75 -17.59 -78.53
C ASP A 12 3.28 -18.33 -77.25
N GLU A 13 3.07 -19.65 -77.34
CA GLU A 13 2.79 -20.51 -76.18
C GLU A 13 4.08 -20.78 -75.38
N ASP A 14 4.20 -20.25 -74.15
CA ASP A 14 4.84 -21.03 -73.09
C ASP A 14 4.33 -20.65 -71.69
N GLY A 15 4.17 -21.66 -70.84
CA GLY A 15 3.51 -21.51 -69.55
C GLY A 15 4.48 -21.20 -68.41
N ASP A 16 4.65 -19.92 -68.07
CA ASP A 16 5.22 -19.52 -66.78
C ASP A 16 4.30 -18.52 -66.05
N SER A 17 3.79 -18.92 -64.89
CA SER A 17 2.87 -18.12 -64.09
C SER A 17 3.64 -17.03 -63.33
N GLY A 18 3.84 -15.89 -63.98
CA GLY A 18 4.60 -14.76 -63.45
C GLY A 18 4.14 -14.32 -62.06
N ILE A 19 4.95 -14.64 -61.04
CA ILE A 19 4.74 -14.23 -59.65
C ILE A 19 4.92 -12.71 -59.55
N LYS A 20 3.82 -11.98 -59.35
CA LYS A 20 3.87 -10.56 -58.95
C LYS A 20 4.26 -10.46 -57.49
N GLY A 21 5.52 -10.09 -57.22
CA GLY A 21 6.03 -9.85 -55.86
C GLY A 21 7.17 -8.84 -55.84
N ILE A 22 7.42 -8.23 -54.68
CA ILE A 22 8.49 -7.23 -54.50
C ILE A 22 9.84 -7.93 -54.28
N GLY A 23 10.52 -8.29 -55.37
CA GLY A 23 11.83 -8.94 -55.31
C GLY A 23 13.01 -7.99 -55.10
N ILE A 24 13.53 -7.88 -53.87
CA ILE A 24 14.87 -7.28 -53.63
C ILE A 24 15.94 -8.35 -53.87
N LYS A 25 16.32 -8.55 -55.14
CA LYS A 25 17.39 -9.49 -55.52
C LYS A 25 18.76 -8.82 -55.40
N VAL A 26 19.51 -9.11 -54.33
CA VAL A 26 20.93 -8.72 -54.23
C VAL A 26 21.75 -9.57 -55.20
N LEU A 27 21.85 -9.11 -56.45
CA LEU A 27 22.70 -9.72 -57.47
C LEU A 27 24.17 -9.39 -57.19
N GLY A 28 24.90 -10.37 -56.65
CA GLY A 28 26.34 -10.29 -56.51
C GLY A 28 27.04 -10.27 -57.87
N GLY A 29 27.91 -9.28 -58.07
CA GLY A 29 28.88 -9.23 -59.16
C GLY A 29 28.34 -8.88 -60.55
N THR A 30 28.62 -7.66 -61.02
CA THR A 30 29.61 -7.40 -62.10
C THR A 30 29.70 -5.89 -62.35
N SER A 31 30.91 -5.39 -62.63
CA SER A 31 31.21 -3.98 -62.88
C SER A 31 30.45 -3.42 -64.09
N VAL A 32 29.82 -2.25 -63.94
CA VAL A 32 29.38 -1.40 -65.06
C VAL A 32 29.93 0.01 -64.88
N LEU A 33 30.43 0.60 -65.97
CA LEU A 33 31.19 1.85 -65.97
C LEU A 33 30.36 3.03 -65.41
N GLY A 34 31.01 3.83 -64.55
CA GLY A 34 30.44 5.10 -64.11
C GLY A 34 30.48 6.17 -65.21
N LEU A 35 29.33 6.74 -65.53
CA LEU A 35 29.23 7.97 -66.32
C LEU A 35 29.52 9.19 -65.45
N SER A 36 30.77 9.63 -65.44
CA SER A 36 31.18 10.88 -64.80
C SER A 36 30.58 12.09 -65.54
N ARG A 37 29.88 12.98 -64.82
CA ARG A 37 29.46 14.28 -65.35
C ARG A 37 30.66 15.23 -65.39
N THR A 38 31.25 15.39 -66.56
CA THR A 38 32.20 16.47 -66.84
C THR A 38 31.46 17.78 -67.10
N HIS A 39 31.78 18.81 -66.31
CA HIS A 39 31.64 20.20 -66.76
C HIS A 39 32.94 20.97 -66.42
N PRO A 40 33.45 21.82 -67.32
CA PRO A 40 34.79 22.35 -67.23
C PRO A 40 34.87 23.61 -66.34
N VAL A 41 35.91 23.69 -65.51
CA VAL A 41 36.38 24.95 -64.93
C VAL A 41 37.62 25.38 -65.71
N VAL A 42 37.62 26.64 -66.19
CA VAL A 42 38.67 27.22 -67.02
C VAL A 42 39.46 28.25 -66.22
N LYS A 43 40.81 28.18 -66.32
CA LYS A 43 41.83 29.13 -65.79
C LYS A 43 41.98 29.16 -64.25
N LEU A 44 43.16 29.44 -63.66
CA LEU A 44 44.43 29.95 -64.23
C LEU A 44 45.67 29.48 -63.42
N GLY A 45 46.75 29.10 -64.11
CA GLY A 45 48.15 29.52 -63.86
C GLY A 45 48.92 29.16 -62.58
N SER A 46 50.10 28.53 -62.79
CA SER A 46 51.38 28.64 -62.04
C SER A 46 51.44 28.26 -60.55
N SER A 47 52.52 27.71 -60.00
CA SER A 47 53.76 27.06 -60.53
C SER A 47 54.59 26.58 -59.33
N ASP A 48 55.24 25.41 -59.42
CA ASP A 48 56.46 25.01 -58.66
C ASP A 48 56.38 25.00 -57.11
N THR A 49 57.07 24.16 -56.33
CA THR A 49 58.13 23.15 -56.60
C THR A 49 58.10 22.06 -55.51
N SER A 50 58.74 20.93 -55.80
CA SER A 50 59.18 19.82 -54.92
C SER A 50 59.32 20.06 -53.41
N ASP A 51 58.92 19.06 -52.61
CA ASP A 51 59.89 18.38 -51.71
C ASP A 51 59.51 16.90 -51.40
N LEU A 52 60.48 16.11 -50.95
CA LEU A 52 60.37 14.69 -50.64
C LEU A 52 59.97 14.40 -49.18
N GLY A 53 59.29 13.27 -48.98
CA GLY A 53 59.75 12.28 -47.99
C GLY A 53 59.09 12.27 -46.60
N LEU A 54 58.41 11.13 -46.31
CA LEU A 54 58.38 10.42 -45.01
C LEU A 54 57.95 11.25 -43.77
N THR A 55 56.85 10.94 -43.07
CA THR A 55 56.73 9.75 -42.20
C THR A 55 55.30 9.64 -41.64
N ARG A 56 54.86 8.43 -41.27
CA ARG A 56 53.65 8.18 -40.45
C ARG A 56 53.56 9.08 -39.21
N LEU A 57 52.37 9.60 -38.90
CA LEU A 57 51.86 9.72 -37.52
C LEU A 57 50.34 9.96 -37.50
N THR A 58 49.63 9.19 -36.67
CA THR A 58 48.19 9.32 -36.39
C THR A 58 47.96 10.14 -35.11
N THR A 59 46.98 11.06 -35.09
CA THR A 59 45.83 11.11 -34.13
C THR A 59 45.17 12.50 -33.98
N GLN A 60 43.88 12.48 -33.58
CA GLN A 60 43.09 13.50 -32.85
C GLN A 60 42.58 14.82 -33.52
N SER A 61 41.24 14.85 -33.74
CA SER A 61 40.24 15.78 -33.16
C SER A 61 40.55 17.28 -32.95
N LEU A 62 39.64 18.17 -33.42
CA LEU A 62 38.80 19.01 -32.53
C LEU A 62 37.64 19.79 -33.23
N VAL A 63 36.43 19.62 -32.67
CA VAL A 63 35.39 20.62 -32.30
C VAL A 63 35.29 21.98 -33.03
N LEU A 64 34.05 22.37 -33.38
CA LEU A 64 33.57 23.77 -33.26
C LEU A 64 32.09 23.84 -32.82
N GLN A 65 31.82 24.60 -31.76
CA GLN A 65 30.48 24.92 -31.23
C GLN A 65 29.94 26.22 -31.86
N ASN A 66 28.62 26.47 -31.82
CA ASN A 66 28.16 27.85 -31.58
C ASN A 66 26.74 28.01 -31.01
N LYS A 67 26.55 29.17 -30.38
CA LYS A 67 25.48 29.62 -29.47
C LYS A 67 25.66 31.15 -29.33
N ARG A 68 24.71 32.08 -29.16
CA ARG A 68 23.28 32.21 -28.72
C ARG A 68 22.75 33.54 -29.34
N ASP A 69 21.52 34.05 -29.21
CA ASP A 69 20.14 33.58 -28.93
C ASP A 69 19.25 34.79 -29.34
N SER A 70 18.11 34.63 -30.04
CA SER A 70 17.12 35.72 -30.15
C SER A 70 15.70 35.22 -30.45
N SER A 71 14.71 35.97 -29.97
CA SER A 71 13.28 35.69 -30.05
C SER A 71 12.59 36.50 -31.15
N LEU A 72 11.67 35.87 -31.89
CA LEU A 72 10.32 36.39 -32.19
C LEU A 72 9.54 35.37 -33.06
N ALA A 73 8.22 35.54 -33.12
CA ALA A 73 7.32 34.56 -33.70
C ALA A 73 7.33 34.53 -35.24
N GLN A 74 7.33 33.32 -35.81
CA GLN A 74 6.79 33.08 -37.14
C GLN A 74 6.06 31.74 -37.20
N ARG A 75 4.79 31.80 -37.61
CA ARG A 75 3.97 30.64 -37.99
C ARG A 75 4.20 30.33 -39.47
N ASN A 76 3.92 29.07 -39.82
CA ASN A 76 3.59 28.53 -41.15
C ASN A 76 4.71 27.90 -42.01
N LEU A 77 4.31 26.74 -42.58
CA LEU A 77 4.92 25.82 -43.54
C LEU A 77 6.07 24.89 -43.08
N PRO A 78 5.95 23.57 -43.32
CA PRO A 78 6.97 22.58 -42.98
C PRO A 78 7.97 22.38 -44.13
N SER A 79 9.24 22.76 -43.92
CA SER A 79 10.34 22.19 -44.71
C SER A 79 10.68 20.82 -44.13
N ALA A 80 10.09 19.76 -44.71
CA ALA A 80 10.31 18.38 -44.31
C ALA A 80 11.71 17.88 -44.74
N VAL A 81 12.76 18.32 -44.03
CA VAL A 81 14.07 17.68 -44.08
C VAL A 81 13.94 16.33 -43.35
N VAL A 82 13.70 15.26 -44.11
CA VAL A 82 13.59 13.89 -43.59
C VAL A 82 14.92 13.48 -42.94
N PRO A 83 14.96 13.21 -41.62
CA PRO A 83 16.18 12.73 -40.98
C PRO A 83 16.55 11.33 -41.49
N GLY A 84 17.76 11.15 -41.99
CA GLY A 84 18.29 9.83 -42.35
C GLY A 84 18.13 9.38 -43.81
N LEU A 85 17.74 10.26 -44.74
CA LEU A 85 17.76 9.92 -46.18
C LEU A 85 19.19 9.73 -46.73
N TRP A 86 20.20 10.30 -46.06
CA TRP A 86 21.54 10.47 -46.62
C TRP A 86 22.67 9.87 -45.77
N ASP A 87 22.37 9.25 -44.64
CA ASP A 87 23.39 8.82 -43.66
C ASP A 87 24.27 7.67 -44.18
N ASP A 88 23.72 6.82 -45.05
CA ASP A 88 24.41 5.65 -45.64
C ASP A 88 24.97 5.90 -47.06
N LEU A 89 24.93 7.14 -47.58
CA LEU A 89 25.31 7.47 -48.98
C LEU A 89 26.77 7.17 -49.37
N ASN A 90 27.65 6.84 -48.41
CA ASN A 90 29.04 6.51 -48.68
C ASN A 90 29.22 5.10 -49.30
N CYS A 91 28.15 4.30 -49.38
CA CYS A 91 28.15 2.97 -50.00
C CYS A 91 27.72 3.02 -51.47
N GLN A 92 28.27 2.14 -52.32
CA GLN A 92 28.06 2.13 -53.79
C GLN A 92 26.63 1.76 -54.26
N HIS A 93 25.64 1.67 -53.36
CA HIS A 93 24.33 1.05 -53.61
C HIS A 93 23.15 1.92 -53.10
N VAL A 94 22.90 3.06 -53.75
CA VAL A 94 21.83 4.01 -53.38
C VAL A 94 20.41 3.48 -53.64
N ALA A 95 20.27 2.46 -54.50
CA ALA A 95 18.97 1.95 -54.95
C ALA A 95 18.11 1.32 -53.84
N VAL A 96 18.71 0.58 -52.90
CA VAL A 96 17.98 -0.14 -51.84
C VAL A 96 17.41 0.81 -50.77
N PRO A 97 18.18 1.79 -50.22
CA PRO A 97 17.63 2.83 -49.36
C PRO A 97 16.51 3.63 -50.03
N PHE A 98 16.66 3.97 -51.32
CA PHE A 98 15.63 4.72 -52.06
C PHE A 98 14.34 3.91 -52.28
N ALA A 99 14.45 2.61 -52.57
CA ALA A 99 13.29 1.73 -52.69
C ALA A 99 12.53 1.58 -51.36
N ALA A 100 13.24 1.40 -50.25
CA ALA A 100 12.64 1.34 -48.92
C ALA A 100 11.95 2.67 -48.54
N TRP A 101 12.57 3.81 -48.83
CA TRP A 101 11.96 5.13 -48.66
C TRP A 101 10.70 5.30 -49.51
N ALA A 102 10.73 4.91 -50.79
CA ALA A 102 9.57 5.02 -51.67
C ALA A 102 8.39 4.16 -51.16
N LEU A 103 8.67 2.92 -50.74
CA LEU A 103 7.66 2.01 -50.16
C LEU A 103 7.04 2.58 -48.88
N ALA A 104 7.86 3.18 -48.00
CA ALA A 104 7.37 3.85 -46.78
C ALA A 104 6.45 5.03 -47.09
N ASN A 105 6.80 5.89 -48.06
CA ASN A 105 5.94 7.00 -48.47
C ASN A 105 4.64 6.51 -49.13
N TRP A 106 4.69 5.42 -49.90
CA TRP A 106 3.51 4.83 -50.52
C TRP A 106 2.53 4.28 -49.46
N ALA A 107 3.04 3.56 -48.45
CA ALA A 107 2.27 3.10 -47.29
C ALA A 107 1.71 4.23 -46.39
N MET A 108 2.39 5.39 -46.36
CA MET A 108 1.90 6.58 -45.66
C MET A 108 0.77 7.30 -46.41
N ALA A 109 0.72 7.21 -47.75
CA ALA A 109 -0.14 8.05 -48.57
C ALA A 109 -1.63 7.65 -48.57
N SER A 110 -1.96 6.36 -48.41
CA SER A 110 -3.34 5.89 -48.20
C SER A 110 -3.39 4.49 -47.56
N ASP A 111 -4.55 4.14 -47.04
CA ASP A 111 -4.97 2.79 -46.68
C ASP A 111 -5.01 1.84 -47.89
N VAL A 112 -5.57 2.29 -49.02
CA VAL A 112 -5.60 1.52 -50.28
C VAL A 112 -4.19 1.07 -50.72
N ASN A 113 -3.19 1.94 -50.57
CA ASN A 113 -1.79 1.59 -50.88
C ASN A 113 -1.26 0.52 -49.91
N ARG A 114 -1.66 0.53 -48.63
CA ARG A 114 -1.27 -0.49 -47.65
C ARG A 114 -1.89 -1.84 -47.98
N SER A 115 -3.15 -1.88 -48.42
CA SER A 115 -3.77 -3.10 -48.96
C SER A 115 -2.98 -3.64 -50.15
N CYS A 116 -2.64 -2.79 -51.12
CA CYS A 116 -1.85 -3.20 -52.29
C CYS A 116 -0.44 -3.70 -51.90
N ILE A 117 0.22 -3.08 -50.92
CA ILE A 117 1.50 -3.58 -50.38
C ILE A 117 1.32 -4.95 -49.70
N GLN A 118 0.24 -5.15 -48.94
CA GLN A 118 -0.05 -6.42 -48.27
C GLN A 118 -0.43 -7.54 -49.24
N GLU A 119 -1.03 -7.21 -50.39
CA GLU A 119 -1.27 -8.15 -51.51
C GLU A 119 0.03 -8.53 -52.22
N LEU A 120 0.95 -7.57 -52.42
CA LEU A 120 2.23 -7.78 -53.11
C LEU A 120 3.34 -8.40 -52.24
N ASP A 121 3.19 -8.36 -50.91
CA ASP A 121 4.08 -8.95 -49.90
C ASP A 121 3.27 -9.85 -48.93
N ALA A 122 2.41 -10.71 -49.48
CA ALA A 122 1.51 -11.56 -48.70
C ALA A 122 2.24 -12.53 -47.74
N ASP A 123 3.43 -13.00 -48.15
CA ASP A 123 4.35 -13.83 -47.33
C ASP A 123 5.24 -13.01 -46.36
N GLY A 124 5.18 -11.68 -46.47
CA GLY A 124 5.91 -10.72 -45.63
C GLY A 124 7.43 -10.73 -45.80
N GLN A 125 7.96 -11.33 -46.87
CA GLN A 125 9.40 -11.50 -47.07
C GLN A 125 10.10 -10.22 -47.52
N ALA A 126 9.43 -9.33 -48.28
CA ALA A 126 10.02 -8.06 -48.69
C ALA A 126 10.19 -7.10 -47.50
N VAL A 127 9.17 -6.98 -46.65
CA VAL A 127 9.28 -6.24 -45.37
C VAL A 127 10.33 -6.88 -44.46
N MET A 128 10.34 -8.20 -44.31
CA MET A 128 11.37 -8.90 -43.53
C MET A 128 12.79 -8.59 -44.03
N THR A 129 13.00 -8.63 -45.35
CA THR A 129 14.30 -8.32 -45.97
C THR A 129 14.75 -6.90 -45.65
N ALA A 130 13.83 -5.91 -45.67
CA ALA A 130 14.14 -4.54 -45.28
C ALA A 130 14.47 -4.38 -43.77
N LEU A 131 13.86 -5.19 -42.89
CA LEU A 131 14.17 -5.19 -41.45
C LEU A 131 15.54 -5.82 -41.14
N MET A 132 15.95 -6.81 -41.92
CA MET A 132 17.23 -7.53 -41.77
C MET A 132 18.41 -6.86 -42.48
N ALA A 133 18.16 -5.96 -43.45
CA ALA A 133 19.17 -5.26 -44.24
C ALA A 133 20.26 -4.57 -43.38
N PRO A 134 21.54 -4.57 -43.78
CA PRO A 134 22.62 -3.99 -42.97
C PRO A 134 22.55 -2.45 -42.87
N GLU A 135 21.96 -1.76 -43.85
CA GLU A 135 21.91 -0.30 -43.92
C GLU A 135 20.92 0.32 -42.92
N ARG A 136 21.35 1.38 -42.23
CA ARG A 136 20.55 2.09 -41.22
C ARG A 136 19.26 2.65 -41.81
N SER A 137 19.36 3.30 -42.96
CA SER A 137 18.25 3.93 -43.67
C SER A 137 17.24 2.89 -44.17
N VAL A 138 17.69 1.71 -44.59
CA VAL A 138 16.79 0.61 -45.01
C VAL A 138 16.02 0.09 -43.81
N LYS A 139 16.71 -0.20 -42.68
CA LYS A 139 16.05 -0.62 -41.43
C LYS A 139 15.04 0.40 -40.91
N TRP A 140 15.34 1.70 -41.03
CA TRP A 140 14.45 2.77 -40.57
C TRP A 140 13.14 2.78 -41.37
N HIS A 141 13.23 2.75 -42.70
CA HIS A 141 12.07 2.75 -43.58
C HIS A 141 11.31 1.42 -43.54
N GLY A 142 12.01 0.28 -43.47
CA GLY A 142 11.40 -1.04 -43.27
C GLY A 142 10.61 -1.11 -41.95
N SER A 143 11.17 -0.56 -40.86
CA SER A 143 10.46 -0.45 -39.57
C SER A 143 9.23 0.45 -39.67
N LEU A 144 9.29 1.52 -40.48
CA LEU A 144 8.15 2.41 -40.71
C LEU A 144 7.05 1.73 -41.54
N VAL A 145 7.40 1.00 -42.62
CA VAL A 145 6.46 0.19 -43.41
C VAL A 145 5.79 -0.85 -42.53
N ALA A 146 6.58 -1.65 -41.79
CA ALA A 146 6.06 -2.66 -40.87
C ALA A 146 5.08 -2.05 -39.86
N ARG A 147 5.41 -0.88 -39.28
CA ARG A 147 4.48 -0.18 -38.38
C ARG A 147 3.17 0.22 -39.07
N LEU A 148 3.24 0.82 -40.26
CA LEU A 148 2.06 1.34 -40.96
C LEU A 148 1.10 0.22 -41.40
N LEU A 149 1.65 -0.91 -41.87
CA LEU A 149 0.86 -2.10 -42.18
C LEU A 149 0.23 -2.68 -40.90
N LEU A 150 1.01 -2.76 -39.82
CA LEU A 150 0.53 -3.25 -38.52
C LEU A 150 -0.45 -2.31 -37.83
N GLU A 151 -0.40 -0.99 -38.05
CA GLU A 151 -1.34 -0.02 -37.47
C GLU A 151 -2.74 -0.15 -38.12
N ASP A 152 -2.82 -0.46 -39.42
CA ASP A 152 -4.08 -0.60 -40.14
C ASP A 152 -4.95 -1.76 -39.60
N GLN A 153 -6.21 -1.49 -39.30
CA GLN A 153 -7.13 -2.49 -38.75
C GLN A 153 -7.84 -3.32 -39.82
N ASN A 154 -7.80 -2.88 -41.09
CA ASN A 154 -8.50 -3.53 -42.19
C ASN A 154 -7.67 -4.63 -42.88
N LEU A 155 -6.41 -4.80 -42.50
CA LEU A 155 -5.48 -5.77 -43.10
C LEU A 155 -5.44 -7.09 -42.32
N PRO A 156 -5.37 -8.25 -43.00
CA PRO A 156 -5.13 -9.53 -42.35
C PRO A 156 -3.70 -9.58 -41.79
N LEU A 157 -3.53 -10.24 -40.65
CA LEU A 157 -2.21 -10.50 -40.07
C LEU A 157 -1.51 -11.62 -40.85
N SER A 158 -0.36 -11.33 -41.44
CA SER A 158 0.53 -12.35 -42.03
C SER A 158 1.19 -13.19 -40.93
N ASP A 159 1.41 -14.48 -41.18
CA ASP A 159 2.14 -15.38 -40.26
C ASP A 159 3.55 -14.85 -39.92
N SER A 160 4.15 -14.12 -40.87
CA SER A 160 5.46 -13.46 -40.77
C SER A 160 5.57 -12.40 -39.68
N VAL A 161 4.46 -11.86 -39.16
CA VAL A 161 4.45 -10.81 -38.11
C VAL A 161 5.19 -11.26 -36.85
N SER A 162 5.16 -12.56 -36.54
CA SER A 162 5.88 -13.14 -35.40
C SER A 162 7.40 -12.99 -35.56
N ASP A 163 7.93 -13.22 -36.76
CA ASP A 163 9.35 -13.04 -37.06
C ASP A 163 9.73 -11.56 -37.22
N TRP A 164 8.84 -10.73 -37.81
CA TRP A 164 9.00 -9.28 -37.86
C TRP A 164 9.22 -8.72 -36.45
N SER A 165 8.45 -9.17 -35.45
CA SER A 165 8.59 -8.73 -34.05
C SER A 165 9.99 -8.98 -33.48
N SER A 166 10.58 -10.15 -33.79
CA SER A 166 11.94 -10.53 -33.37
C SER A 166 13.00 -9.65 -34.06
N SER A 167 12.84 -9.40 -35.36
CA SER A 167 13.72 -8.54 -36.15
C SER A 167 13.68 -7.07 -35.69
N LEU A 168 12.48 -6.54 -35.44
CA LEU A 168 12.24 -5.19 -34.94
C LEU A 168 12.86 -4.98 -33.56
N LEU A 169 12.68 -5.95 -32.65
CA LEU A 169 13.30 -5.92 -31.33
C LEU A 169 14.83 -6.00 -31.39
N SER A 170 15.38 -6.85 -32.26
CA SER A 170 16.82 -6.93 -32.51
C SER A 170 17.38 -5.61 -33.06
N THR A 171 16.68 -5.00 -34.01
CA THR A 171 17.04 -3.69 -34.58
C THR A 171 16.97 -2.58 -33.53
N ALA A 172 15.93 -2.53 -32.70
CA ALA A 172 15.85 -1.60 -31.57
C ALA A 172 17.00 -1.80 -30.56
N TYR A 173 17.34 -3.05 -30.26
CA TYR A 173 18.42 -3.39 -29.34
C TYR A 173 19.78 -2.93 -29.87
N GLN A 174 20.11 -3.19 -31.14
CA GLN A 174 21.37 -2.71 -31.73
C GLN A 174 21.38 -1.17 -31.90
N ALA A 175 20.25 -0.56 -32.28
CA ALA A 175 20.14 0.89 -32.39
C ALA A 175 20.40 1.59 -31.05
N THR A 176 19.82 1.10 -29.95
CA THR A 176 20.09 1.65 -28.60
C THR A 176 21.49 1.35 -28.08
N LYS A 177 22.13 0.25 -28.50
CA LYS A 177 23.55 -0.01 -28.24
C LYS A 177 24.47 1.00 -28.96
N ASN A 178 24.05 1.53 -30.09
CA ASN A 178 24.76 2.52 -30.90
C ASN A 178 24.27 3.97 -30.66
N GLU A 179 23.47 4.21 -29.61
CA GLU A 179 22.85 5.50 -29.26
C GLU A 179 21.93 6.12 -30.35
N ASP A 180 21.49 5.33 -31.33
CA ASP A 180 20.57 5.72 -32.40
C ASP A 180 19.10 5.67 -31.94
N ILE A 181 18.72 6.67 -31.14
CA ILE A 181 17.36 6.81 -30.60
C ILE A 181 16.28 6.96 -31.68
N PRO A 182 16.48 7.68 -32.81
CA PRO A 182 15.48 7.76 -33.88
C PRO A 182 15.14 6.40 -34.51
N LEU A 183 16.12 5.55 -34.80
CA LEU A 183 15.87 4.19 -35.32
C LEU A 183 15.22 3.30 -34.26
N ALA A 184 15.76 3.32 -33.03
CA ALA A 184 15.19 2.58 -31.92
C ALA A 184 13.71 2.94 -31.67
N ARG A 185 13.33 4.21 -31.81
CA ARG A 185 11.94 4.66 -31.66
C ARG A 185 11.02 4.03 -32.70
N VAL A 186 11.36 4.10 -33.99
CA VAL A 186 10.49 3.58 -35.06
C VAL A 186 10.38 2.06 -34.97
N ALA A 187 11.51 1.37 -34.75
CA ALA A 187 11.54 -0.08 -34.56
C ALA A 187 10.71 -0.53 -33.34
N LEU A 188 10.81 0.17 -32.19
CA LEU A 188 10.01 -0.15 -31.00
C LEU A 188 8.52 0.18 -31.18
N SER A 189 8.16 1.22 -31.93
CA SER A 189 6.76 1.49 -32.25
C SER A 189 6.15 0.36 -33.08
N ALA A 190 6.82 -0.08 -34.15
CA ALA A 190 6.40 -1.22 -34.96
C ALA A 190 6.30 -2.51 -34.12
N PHE A 191 7.31 -2.74 -33.27
CA PHE A 191 7.37 -3.87 -32.36
C PHE A 191 6.17 -3.89 -31.40
N LEU A 192 5.82 -2.76 -30.77
CA LEU A 192 4.68 -2.67 -29.86
C LEU A 192 3.38 -3.11 -30.55
N VAL A 193 3.12 -2.62 -31.77
CA VAL A 193 1.89 -2.98 -32.51
C VAL A 193 1.91 -4.46 -32.94
N SER A 194 3.07 -5.03 -33.29
CA SER A 194 3.18 -6.49 -33.55
C SER A 194 2.85 -7.34 -32.32
N VAL A 195 3.28 -6.92 -31.12
CA VAL A 195 2.98 -7.58 -29.84
C VAL A 195 1.51 -7.36 -29.43
N GLU A 196 0.91 -6.22 -29.76
CA GLU A 196 -0.50 -5.92 -29.50
C GLU A 196 -1.45 -6.76 -30.38
N LYS A 197 -1.13 -6.93 -31.67
CA LYS A 197 -2.00 -7.63 -32.62
C LYS A 197 -1.75 -9.14 -32.77
N SER A 198 -0.54 -9.65 -32.54
CA SER A 198 -0.20 -11.06 -32.79
C SER A 198 0.14 -11.85 -31.51
N PRO A 199 -0.67 -12.84 -31.11
CA PRO A 199 -0.31 -13.80 -30.06
C PRO A 199 0.96 -14.61 -30.40
N GLY A 200 1.24 -14.83 -31.69
CA GLY A 200 2.48 -15.47 -32.15
C GLY A 200 3.72 -14.64 -31.84
N ALA A 201 3.64 -13.32 -32.06
CA ALA A 201 4.69 -12.37 -31.66
C ALA A 201 4.89 -12.36 -30.13
N GLN A 202 3.80 -12.32 -29.34
CA GLN A 202 3.89 -12.38 -27.87
C GLN A 202 4.65 -13.63 -27.40
N LYS A 203 4.35 -14.80 -27.98
CA LYS A 203 5.03 -16.07 -27.65
C LYS A 203 6.52 -16.04 -27.99
N ILE A 204 6.90 -15.64 -29.21
CA ILE A 204 8.32 -15.58 -29.62
C ILE A 204 9.11 -14.59 -28.74
N VAL A 205 8.50 -13.45 -28.40
CA VAL A 205 9.11 -12.44 -27.52
C VAL A 205 9.27 -12.95 -26.09
N MET A 206 8.31 -13.72 -25.57
CA MET A 206 8.44 -14.36 -24.26
C MET A 206 9.56 -15.41 -24.23
N GLU A 207 9.73 -16.19 -25.30
CA GLU A 207 10.78 -17.22 -25.40
C GLU A 207 12.19 -16.64 -25.62
N LYS A 208 12.34 -15.57 -26.43
CA LYS A 208 13.64 -15.11 -26.95
C LYS A 208 13.91 -13.60 -26.79
N GLY A 209 12.87 -12.78 -26.56
CA GLY A 209 12.95 -11.32 -26.58
C GLY A 209 13.16 -10.62 -25.22
N LEU A 210 12.94 -11.31 -24.10
CA LEU A 210 12.97 -10.69 -22.76
C LEU A 210 14.31 -10.04 -22.39
N HIS A 211 15.45 -10.67 -22.76
CA HIS A 211 16.77 -10.09 -22.50
C HIS A 211 17.04 -8.81 -23.32
N PRO A 212 16.89 -8.79 -24.66
CA PRO A 212 16.94 -7.57 -25.46
C PRO A 212 16.04 -6.45 -24.94
N LEU A 213 14.79 -6.75 -24.57
CA LEU A 213 13.86 -5.76 -24.00
C LEU A 213 14.41 -5.13 -22.71
N ARG A 214 14.89 -5.95 -21.77
CA ARG A 214 15.43 -5.47 -20.49
C ARG A 214 16.69 -4.62 -20.66
N ASP A 215 17.61 -5.01 -21.54
CA ASP A 215 18.85 -4.24 -21.74
C ASP A 215 18.59 -2.93 -22.51
N THR A 216 17.65 -2.94 -23.47
CA THR A 216 17.13 -1.74 -24.13
C THR A 216 16.53 -0.77 -23.11
N ALA A 217 15.72 -1.26 -22.17
CA ALA A 217 15.15 -0.47 -21.08
C ALA A 217 16.24 0.13 -20.16
N LYS A 218 17.27 -0.64 -19.79
CA LYS A 218 18.39 -0.14 -18.96
C LYS A 218 19.20 0.95 -19.65
N ARG A 219 19.45 0.84 -20.95
CA ARG A 219 20.22 1.84 -21.73
C ARG A 219 19.45 3.14 -21.93
N THR A 220 18.14 3.07 -22.10
CA THR A 220 17.32 4.21 -22.55
C THR A 220 16.58 4.97 -21.43
N MET A 221 17.02 4.86 -20.17
CA MET A 221 16.40 5.53 -19.00
C MET A 221 16.20 7.05 -19.17
N LYS A 222 16.97 7.72 -20.04
CA LYS A 222 16.85 9.16 -20.34
C LYS A 222 15.78 9.50 -21.40
N HIS A 223 15.20 8.51 -22.08
CA HIS A 223 14.34 8.68 -23.25
C HIS A 223 12.91 8.21 -22.97
N ASN A 224 12.13 9.07 -22.30
CA ASN A 224 10.77 8.76 -21.82
C ASN A 224 9.86 8.06 -22.83
N HIS A 225 9.83 8.50 -24.09
CA HIS A 225 8.98 7.88 -25.11
C HIS A 225 9.40 6.44 -25.47
N VAL A 226 10.70 6.13 -25.46
CA VAL A 226 11.18 4.74 -25.63
C VAL A 226 10.80 3.90 -24.41
N GLN A 227 10.94 4.46 -23.20
CA GLN A 227 10.57 3.80 -21.95
C GLN A 227 9.06 3.52 -21.87
N GLU A 228 8.21 4.42 -22.36
CA GLU A 228 6.75 4.23 -22.42
C GLU A 228 6.36 3.09 -23.37
N THR A 229 6.97 3.03 -24.56
CA THR A 229 6.75 1.94 -25.52
C THR A 229 7.18 0.60 -24.94
N LEU A 230 8.32 0.54 -24.26
CA LEU A 230 8.80 -0.65 -23.57
C LEU A 230 7.90 -1.05 -22.39
N ALA A 231 7.42 -0.10 -21.59
CA ALA A 231 6.52 -0.36 -20.48
C ALA A 231 5.19 -0.96 -20.95
N LYS A 232 4.60 -0.43 -22.02
CA LYS A 232 3.38 -0.98 -22.65
C LYS A 232 3.61 -2.37 -23.25
N ALA A 233 4.74 -2.59 -23.93
CA ALA A 233 5.06 -3.90 -24.49
C ALA A 233 5.23 -4.97 -23.40
N VAL A 234 5.93 -4.67 -22.31
CA VAL A 234 6.08 -5.61 -21.18
C VAL A 234 4.75 -5.79 -20.43
N GLU A 235 3.92 -4.76 -20.31
CA GLU A 235 2.57 -4.88 -19.75
C GLU A 235 1.71 -5.85 -20.59
N LEU A 236 1.70 -5.71 -21.92
CA LEU A 236 1.00 -6.63 -22.82
C LEU A 236 1.48 -8.08 -22.69
N LEU A 237 2.80 -8.30 -22.65
CA LEU A 237 3.40 -9.63 -22.39
C LEU A 237 3.06 -10.20 -21.01
N CYS A 238 2.59 -9.37 -20.09
CA CYS A 238 2.10 -9.73 -18.75
C CYS A 238 0.56 -9.59 -18.64
N THR A 239 -0.17 -9.63 -19.76
CA THR A 239 -1.65 -9.71 -19.81
C THR A 239 -2.09 -11.01 -20.47
N GLY A 240 -3.32 -11.47 -20.20
CA GLY A 240 -3.78 -12.80 -20.62
C GLY A 240 -3.14 -13.93 -19.82
N ASP A 241 -2.85 -15.07 -20.46
CA ASP A 241 -2.28 -16.28 -19.82
C ASP A 241 -0.74 -16.30 -19.76
N LEU A 242 -0.07 -15.27 -20.29
CA LEU A 242 1.39 -15.19 -20.35
C LEU A 242 1.99 -14.61 -19.06
N ASN A 243 2.95 -15.35 -18.49
CA ASN A 243 3.65 -15.00 -17.25
C ASN A 243 5.18 -14.95 -17.47
N LEU A 244 5.84 -13.90 -16.99
CA LEU A 244 7.31 -13.81 -16.98
C LEU A 244 7.90 -14.88 -16.03
N PRO A 245 8.82 -15.76 -16.47
CA PRO A 245 9.47 -16.75 -15.60
C PRO A 245 10.07 -16.12 -14.33
N LEU A 246 10.09 -16.85 -13.20
CA LEU A 246 10.53 -16.31 -11.89
C LEU A 246 11.88 -15.58 -11.94
N GLU A 247 12.90 -16.17 -12.57
CA GLU A 247 14.22 -15.54 -12.74
C GLU A 247 14.14 -14.23 -13.53
N GLU A 248 13.32 -14.21 -14.59
CA GLU A 248 13.14 -13.04 -15.42
C GLU A 248 12.32 -11.97 -14.69
N GLY A 249 11.28 -12.33 -13.93
CA GLY A 249 10.55 -11.42 -13.03
C GLY A 249 11.47 -10.79 -11.98
N GLN A 250 12.37 -11.57 -11.37
CA GLN A 250 13.41 -11.05 -10.47
C GLN A 250 14.36 -10.08 -11.20
N ARG A 251 14.85 -10.43 -12.39
CA ARG A 251 15.73 -9.55 -13.21
C ARG A 251 15.01 -8.28 -13.70
N TRP A 252 13.72 -8.36 -13.97
CA TRP A 252 12.86 -7.22 -14.35
C TRP A 252 12.53 -6.32 -13.17
N SER A 253 12.42 -6.85 -11.94
CA SER A 253 12.18 -6.02 -10.75
C SER A 253 13.23 -4.89 -10.58
N ALA A 254 14.48 -5.13 -10.99
CA ALA A 254 15.57 -4.15 -11.00
C ALA A 254 15.41 -3.01 -12.03
N VAL A 255 14.45 -3.12 -12.97
CA VAL A 255 14.06 -2.06 -13.93
C VAL A 255 12.70 -1.46 -13.55
N LEU A 256 11.74 -2.32 -13.18
CA LEU A 256 10.38 -1.92 -12.79
C LEU A 256 10.38 -1.04 -11.53
N LEU A 257 11.19 -1.35 -10.51
CA LEU A 257 11.26 -0.54 -9.29
C LEU A 257 11.78 0.90 -9.59
N PRO A 258 12.88 1.11 -10.34
CA PRO A 258 13.22 2.43 -10.87
C PRO A 258 12.11 3.14 -11.65
N TRP A 259 11.30 2.43 -12.45
CA TRP A 259 10.14 3.02 -13.14
C TRP A 259 9.05 3.50 -12.17
N VAL A 260 8.80 2.78 -11.06
CA VAL A 260 7.83 3.21 -10.04
C VAL A 260 8.28 4.52 -9.36
N PHE A 261 9.54 4.57 -8.94
CA PHE A 261 10.05 5.64 -8.06
C PHE A 261 10.74 6.81 -8.78
N GLY A 262 11.08 6.67 -10.06
CA GLY A 262 11.83 7.68 -10.81
C GLY A 262 11.02 8.94 -11.12
N LYS A 263 11.57 10.10 -10.72
CA LYS A 263 10.94 11.43 -10.91
C LYS A 263 10.84 11.89 -12.37
N SER A 264 11.56 11.24 -13.28
CA SER A 264 11.58 11.54 -14.71
C SER A 264 10.50 10.81 -15.52
N TYR A 265 9.88 9.76 -14.96
CA TYR A 265 8.94 8.91 -15.67
C TYR A 265 7.50 9.41 -15.56
N SER A 266 6.71 9.18 -16.63
CA SER A 266 5.30 9.49 -16.68
C SER A 266 4.47 8.60 -15.75
N ASP A 267 3.27 9.06 -15.41
CA ASP A 267 2.32 8.29 -14.60
C ASP A 267 1.88 7.00 -15.31
N THR A 268 1.90 6.99 -16.65
CA THR A 268 1.65 5.78 -17.47
C THR A 268 2.72 4.70 -17.22
N ILE A 269 4.01 5.04 -17.33
CA ILE A 269 5.12 4.11 -17.04
C ILE A 269 5.05 3.58 -15.61
N ARG A 270 4.75 4.45 -14.64
CA ARG A 270 4.58 4.08 -13.24
C ARG A 270 3.45 3.08 -13.04
N LEU A 271 2.28 3.31 -13.64
CA LEU A 271 1.12 2.43 -13.52
C LEU A 271 1.38 1.06 -14.16
N SER A 272 1.96 1.02 -15.36
CA SER A 272 2.39 -0.23 -16.01
C SER A 272 3.36 -1.01 -15.12
N ALA A 273 4.38 -0.34 -14.56
CA ALA A 273 5.35 -0.98 -13.67
C ALA A 273 4.71 -1.56 -12.39
N ILE A 274 3.75 -0.85 -11.79
CA ILE A 274 3.00 -1.32 -10.61
C ILE A 274 2.16 -2.55 -10.97
N ARG A 275 1.47 -2.56 -12.13
CA ARG A 275 0.68 -3.70 -12.60
C ARG A 275 1.54 -4.94 -12.84
N ILE A 276 2.65 -4.80 -13.57
CA ILE A 276 3.59 -5.89 -13.83
C ILE A 276 4.17 -6.45 -12.52
N LEU A 277 4.60 -5.58 -11.59
CA LEU A 277 5.08 -6.00 -10.28
C LEU A 277 3.99 -6.73 -9.47
N SER A 278 2.75 -6.22 -9.47
CA SER A 278 1.63 -6.87 -8.78
C SER A 278 1.37 -8.28 -9.31
N ARG A 279 1.41 -8.48 -10.63
CA ARG A 279 1.26 -9.79 -11.26
C ARG A 279 2.42 -10.75 -10.94
N ILE A 280 3.67 -10.29 -11.05
CA ILE A 280 4.86 -11.09 -10.66
C ILE A 280 4.76 -11.54 -9.19
N LEU A 281 4.23 -10.69 -8.31
CA LEU A 281 3.97 -11.10 -6.93
C LEU A 281 2.90 -12.22 -6.89
N GLU A 282 1.76 -12.04 -7.56
CA GLU A 282 0.65 -13.01 -7.54
C GLU A 282 1.01 -14.37 -8.14
N ASP A 283 1.72 -14.42 -9.27
CA ASP A 283 2.12 -15.65 -9.96
C ASP A 283 3.06 -16.55 -9.11
N TYR A 284 3.97 -15.93 -8.34
CA TYR A 284 5.08 -16.65 -7.69
C TYR A 284 4.97 -16.84 -6.18
N GLY A 285 3.88 -16.36 -5.56
CA GLY A 285 3.56 -16.66 -4.16
C GLY A 285 4.75 -16.42 -3.21
N PRO A 286 5.18 -17.41 -2.41
CA PRO A 286 6.27 -17.25 -1.44
C PRO A 286 7.61 -16.81 -2.07
N TYR A 287 7.92 -17.21 -3.31
CA TYR A 287 9.20 -16.92 -3.95
C TYR A 287 9.34 -15.45 -4.39
N SER A 288 8.25 -14.68 -4.38
CA SER A 288 8.24 -13.26 -4.74
C SER A 288 8.51 -12.34 -3.53
N VAL A 289 8.67 -12.89 -2.32
CA VAL A 289 8.92 -12.11 -1.09
C VAL A 289 10.10 -11.12 -1.21
N PRO A 290 11.26 -11.46 -1.81
CA PRO A 290 12.36 -10.50 -1.99
C PRO A 290 11.96 -9.26 -2.81
N ILE A 291 11.08 -9.42 -3.80
CA ILE A 291 10.57 -8.30 -4.60
C ILE A 291 9.69 -7.40 -3.73
N SER A 292 8.80 -7.98 -2.92
CA SER A 292 7.95 -7.21 -1.98
C SER A 292 8.77 -6.42 -0.94
N GLN A 293 9.87 -6.99 -0.45
CA GLN A 293 10.76 -6.36 0.52
C GLN A 293 11.63 -5.26 -0.12
N GLY A 294 12.14 -5.49 -1.34
CA GLY A 294 12.86 -4.48 -2.11
C GLY A 294 11.97 -3.28 -2.43
N TRP A 295 10.72 -3.52 -2.83
CA TRP A 295 9.72 -2.48 -3.04
C TRP A 295 9.48 -1.66 -1.76
N LEU A 296 9.23 -2.32 -0.63
CA LEU A 296 9.03 -1.66 0.67
C LEU A 296 10.26 -0.85 1.14
N ALA A 297 11.48 -1.34 0.86
CA ALA A 297 12.72 -0.65 1.22
C ALA A 297 12.94 0.65 0.41
N ILE A 298 12.67 0.62 -0.91
CA ILE A 298 12.78 1.80 -1.76
C ILE A 298 11.67 2.80 -1.41
N LEU A 299 10.45 2.32 -1.13
CA LEU A 299 9.32 3.13 -0.68
C LEU A 299 9.66 3.95 0.58
N LEU A 300 10.21 3.28 1.61
CA LEU A 300 10.72 3.95 2.82
C LEU A 300 11.78 5.01 2.49
N THR A 301 12.73 4.67 1.61
CA THR A 301 13.87 5.52 1.26
C THR A 301 13.44 6.81 0.54
N GLU A 302 12.55 6.72 -0.45
CA GLU A 302 12.06 7.90 -1.21
C GLU A 302 11.16 8.80 -0.34
N ILE A 303 10.35 8.22 0.56
CA ILE A 303 9.58 9.01 1.53
C ILE A 303 10.50 9.73 2.52
N MET A 304 11.53 9.06 3.04
CA MET A 304 12.52 9.70 3.90
C MET A 304 13.29 10.82 3.19
N ALA A 305 13.67 10.62 1.92
CA ALA A 305 14.30 11.65 1.10
C ALA A 305 13.37 12.86 0.89
N SER A 306 12.07 12.61 0.67
CA SER A 306 11.04 13.64 0.53
C SER A 306 10.89 14.50 1.78
N LYS A 307 10.81 13.88 2.98
CA LYS A 307 10.71 14.63 4.25
C LYS A 307 11.98 15.41 4.60
N LYS A 308 13.16 14.93 4.22
CA LYS A 308 14.41 15.71 4.36
C LYS A 308 14.39 16.98 3.51
N ALA A 309 13.82 16.93 2.31
CA ALA A 309 13.73 18.07 1.40
C ALA A 309 12.69 19.13 1.82
N SER A 310 11.65 18.77 2.59
CA SER A 310 10.70 19.74 3.15
C SER A 310 11.19 20.35 4.47
N SER A 311 11.99 19.64 5.25
CA SER A 311 12.47 20.07 6.58
C SER A 311 13.43 21.27 6.54
N THR A 312 14.18 21.48 5.45
CA THR A 312 15.21 22.54 5.33
C THR A 312 14.68 23.97 5.18
N LYS A 313 13.38 24.23 5.37
CA LYS A 313 12.72 25.53 5.12
C LYS A 313 12.08 26.23 6.34
N GLY A 314 12.34 25.80 7.59
CA GLY A 314 11.66 26.34 8.78
C GLY A 314 12.59 26.86 9.90
N THR A 315 12.33 28.08 10.38
CA THR A 315 13.07 28.77 11.47
C THR A 315 12.55 28.39 12.88
N THR A 316 13.23 28.92 13.91
CA THR A 316 13.10 28.71 15.36
C THR A 316 11.69 28.35 15.91
N GLN A 317 11.58 27.23 16.63
CA GLN A 317 10.30 26.66 17.08
C GLN A 317 10.10 26.61 18.62
N PRO A 318 8.84 26.66 19.11
CA PRO A 318 8.48 26.59 20.54
C PRO A 318 8.67 25.18 21.15
N SER A 319 8.60 25.09 22.48
CA SER A 319 9.01 23.92 23.28
C SER A 319 8.24 22.63 23.01
N SER A 320 6.94 22.71 22.69
CA SER A 320 6.11 21.52 22.47
C SER A 320 6.32 20.92 21.08
N VAL A 321 6.42 21.78 20.05
CA VAL A 321 6.84 21.42 18.70
C VAL A 321 8.20 20.70 18.71
N LYS A 322 9.15 21.10 19.57
CA LYS A 322 10.43 20.37 19.74
C LYS A 322 10.24 18.90 20.13
N VAL A 323 9.22 18.56 20.91
CA VAL A 323 8.92 17.16 21.28
C VAL A 323 8.37 16.39 20.08
N LYS A 324 7.46 16.99 19.30
CA LYS A 324 6.98 16.40 18.03
C LYS A 324 8.15 16.19 17.05
N THR A 325 8.99 17.20 16.83
CA THR A 325 10.19 17.11 15.98
C THR A 325 11.17 16.01 16.43
N GLN A 326 11.35 15.81 17.75
CA GLN A 326 12.18 14.71 18.27
C GLN A 326 11.57 13.33 17.99
N ILE A 327 10.25 13.18 18.10
CA ILE A 327 9.54 11.94 17.75
C ILE A 327 9.66 11.66 16.25
N ASP A 328 9.46 12.68 15.41
CA ASP A 328 9.60 12.55 13.95
C ASP A 328 11.04 12.18 13.55
N GLN A 329 12.05 12.79 14.20
CA GLN A 329 13.46 12.44 13.99
C GLN A 329 13.76 10.99 14.42
N ALA A 330 13.21 10.53 15.55
CA ALA A 330 13.36 9.15 16.00
C ALA A 330 12.68 8.14 15.05
N ASN A 331 11.47 8.47 14.57
CA ASN A 331 10.77 7.67 13.56
C ASN A 331 11.59 7.57 12.26
N MET A 332 12.19 8.67 11.80
CA MET A 332 13.05 8.71 10.62
C MET A 332 14.34 7.88 10.76
N VAL A 333 14.95 7.84 11.95
CA VAL A 333 16.10 6.96 12.24
C VAL A 333 15.68 5.48 12.26
N SER A 334 14.53 5.18 12.88
CA SER A 334 13.98 3.81 12.89
C SER A 334 13.60 3.33 11.49
N ALA A 335 13.10 4.22 10.62
CA ALA A 335 12.83 3.94 9.22
C ALA A 335 14.12 3.65 8.43
N ALA A 336 15.19 4.41 8.63
CA ALA A 336 16.50 4.14 8.02
C ALA A 336 17.02 2.74 8.40
N GLN A 337 16.95 2.39 9.69
CA GLN A 337 17.36 1.08 10.18
C GLN A 337 16.51 -0.06 9.60
N SER A 338 15.19 0.17 9.45
CA SER A 338 14.25 -0.81 8.90
C SER A 338 14.48 -1.04 7.40
N ALA A 339 14.74 0.02 6.63
CA ALA A 339 15.11 -0.07 5.22
C ALA A 339 16.40 -0.89 5.02
N ASN A 340 17.44 -0.64 5.83
CA ASN A 340 18.67 -1.42 5.79
C ASN A 340 18.45 -2.92 6.13
N GLN A 341 17.56 -3.21 7.09
CA GLN A 341 17.21 -4.60 7.44
C GLN A 341 16.44 -5.31 6.32
N LEU A 342 15.56 -4.60 5.60
CA LEU A 342 14.91 -5.13 4.41
C LEU A 342 15.92 -5.44 3.29
N VAL A 343 16.83 -4.52 2.99
CA VAL A 343 17.86 -4.73 1.96
C VAL A 343 18.73 -5.95 2.28
N ALA A 344 19.13 -6.12 3.54
CA ALA A 344 19.86 -7.32 3.98
C ALA A 344 19.04 -8.62 3.82
N ALA A 345 17.74 -8.60 4.15
CA ALA A 345 16.86 -9.74 3.95
C ALA A 345 16.69 -10.10 2.47
N VAL A 346 16.56 -9.11 1.58
CA VAL A 346 16.46 -9.30 0.12
C VAL A 346 17.71 -9.98 -0.43
N VAL A 347 18.90 -9.49 -0.09
CA VAL A 347 20.17 -10.06 -0.58
C VAL A 347 20.32 -11.52 -0.15
N ASN A 348 19.99 -11.85 1.10
CA ASN A 348 20.12 -13.21 1.63
C ASN A 348 19.08 -14.17 1.03
N LEU A 349 17.80 -13.77 0.92
CA LEU A 349 16.78 -14.61 0.29
C LEU A 349 17.02 -14.82 -1.20
N ALA A 350 17.44 -13.78 -1.93
CA ALA A 350 17.77 -13.89 -3.36
C ALA A 350 19.02 -14.77 -3.58
N GLY A 351 20.05 -14.64 -2.73
CA GLY A 351 21.25 -15.49 -2.79
C GLY A 351 20.97 -16.97 -2.54
N ASN A 352 20.06 -17.27 -1.59
CA ASN A 352 19.60 -18.64 -1.35
C ASN A 352 18.79 -19.18 -2.55
N ALA A 353 17.91 -18.37 -3.15
CA ALA A 353 17.08 -18.78 -4.28
C ALA A 353 17.87 -19.00 -5.59
N LEU A 354 19.00 -18.31 -5.79
CA LEU A 354 19.87 -18.46 -6.96
C LEU A 354 20.90 -19.61 -6.85
N GLY A 355 20.95 -20.32 -5.73
CA GLY A 355 21.93 -21.41 -5.51
C GLY A 355 23.39 -20.95 -5.45
N THR A 356 23.65 -19.64 -5.42
CA THR A 356 25.02 -19.09 -5.37
C THR A 356 25.55 -19.15 -3.94
N THR A 357 26.09 -20.31 -3.55
CA THR A 357 26.98 -20.41 -2.39
C THR A 357 28.26 -19.62 -2.69
N THR A 358 28.32 -18.39 -2.19
CA THR A 358 29.55 -17.60 -2.22
C THR A 358 30.61 -18.29 -1.37
N ASN A 359 31.55 -18.98 -2.03
CA ASN A 359 32.76 -19.55 -1.43
C ASN A 359 33.76 -18.45 -1.00
N SER A 360 33.29 -17.50 -0.18
CA SER A 360 34.08 -16.48 0.50
C SER A 360 34.10 -16.79 1.99
N LYS A 361 35.29 -16.84 2.59
CA LYS A 361 35.56 -17.31 3.97
C LYS A 361 35.07 -16.39 5.11
N ASP A 362 34.13 -15.49 4.84
CA ASP A 362 33.46 -14.67 5.85
C ASP A 362 32.00 -15.12 5.96
N SER A 363 31.67 -15.86 7.02
CA SER A 363 30.32 -16.39 7.24
C SER A 363 29.35 -15.28 7.65
N VAL A 364 28.74 -14.63 6.65
CA VAL A 364 27.56 -13.78 6.85
C VAL A 364 26.47 -14.62 7.56
N PRO A 365 25.83 -14.12 8.63
CA PRO A 365 24.78 -14.87 9.32
C PRO A 365 23.64 -15.25 8.36
N LYS A 366 23.32 -16.55 8.28
CA LYS A 366 22.24 -17.06 7.44
C LYS A 366 20.89 -16.58 7.97
N VAL A 367 20.36 -15.51 7.39
CA VAL A 367 19.05 -14.93 7.72
C VAL A 367 17.95 -15.92 7.30
N ASN A 368 17.20 -16.43 8.28
CA ASN A 368 16.07 -17.36 8.08
C ASN A 368 14.78 -16.62 7.67
N VAL A 369 13.72 -17.37 7.37
CA VAL A 369 12.43 -16.79 6.97
C VAL A 369 11.81 -15.92 8.07
N ALA A 370 11.99 -16.27 9.35
CA ALA A 370 11.44 -15.51 10.46
C ALA A 370 12.13 -14.14 10.66
N ASP A 371 13.44 -14.07 10.44
CA ASP A 371 14.21 -12.81 10.46
C ASP A 371 13.84 -11.91 9.26
N SER A 372 13.58 -12.52 8.11
CA SER A 372 13.05 -11.81 6.93
C SER A 372 11.64 -11.25 7.19
N ALA A 373 10.73 -12.06 7.73
CA ALA A 373 9.39 -11.63 8.17
C ALA A 373 9.46 -10.52 9.23
N MET A 374 10.42 -10.59 10.15
CA MET A 374 10.69 -9.54 11.14
C MET A 374 11.18 -8.23 10.50
N ALA A 375 11.99 -8.29 9.43
CA ALA A 375 12.38 -7.10 8.67
C ALA A 375 11.16 -6.46 7.97
N THR A 376 10.28 -7.26 7.37
CA THR A 376 9.01 -6.80 6.77
C THR A 376 8.10 -6.13 7.79
N LEU A 377 7.89 -6.76 8.95
CA LEU A 377 7.12 -6.19 10.06
C LEU A 377 7.64 -4.80 10.48
N LYS A 378 8.97 -4.67 10.66
CA LYS A 378 9.60 -3.39 11.01
C LYS A 378 9.45 -2.36 9.88
N GLY A 379 9.60 -2.78 8.63
CA GLY A 379 9.41 -1.94 7.45
C GLY A 379 8.01 -1.33 7.37
N ILE A 380 6.96 -2.16 7.47
CA ILE A 380 5.57 -1.68 7.47
C ILE A 380 5.33 -0.74 8.65
N LYS A 381 5.76 -1.12 9.86
CA LYS A 381 5.61 -0.28 11.05
C LYS A 381 6.30 1.08 10.90
N ALA A 382 7.52 1.12 10.38
CA ALA A 382 8.26 2.35 10.15
C ALA A 382 7.57 3.23 9.11
N LEU A 383 7.07 2.63 8.02
CA LEU A 383 6.31 3.34 6.99
C LEU A 383 5.05 3.98 7.61
N THR A 384 4.31 3.23 8.43
CA THR A 384 3.13 3.73 9.13
C THR A 384 3.44 4.91 10.05
N GLU A 385 4.48 4.82 10.90
CA GLU A 385 4.84 5.92 11.81
C GLU A 385 5.38 7.16 11.07
N VAL A 386 5.89 7.01 9.84
CA VAL A 386 6.34 8.15 9.01
C VAL A 386 5.19 8.81 8.24
N CYS A 387 4.14 8.07 7.85
CA CYS A 387 3.02 8.59 7.07
C CYS A 387 1.75 8.94 7.87
N ALA A 388 1.62 8.54 9.14
CA ALA A 388 0.38 8.69 9.91
C ALA A 388 -0.23 10.10 9.92
N ASP A 389 0.58 11.13 10.16
CA ASP A 389 0.14 12.54 10.28
C ASP A 389 0.35 13.38 8.99
N ASP A 390 0.57 12.75 7.82
CA ASP A 390 1.03 13.45 6.60
C ASP A 390 0.29 12.96 5.35
N SER A 391 -0.77 13.68 4.96
CA SER A 391 -1.63 13.32 3.81
C SER A 391 -0.89 13.31 2.48
N LEU A 392 0.08 14.21 2.26
CA LEU A 392 0.91 14.22 1.04
C LEU A 392 1.81 12.98 0.99
N CYS A 393 2.35 12.56 2.13
CA CYS A 393 3.07 11.30 2.24
C CYS A 393 2.16 10.10 1.96
N GLN A 394 0.92 10.09 2.50
CA GLN A 394 -0.05 9.01 2.29
C GLN A 394 -0.48 8.88 0.82
N GLU A 395 -0.75 10.01 0.15
CA GLU A 395 -1.06 10.02 -1.28
C GLU A 395 0.12 9.52 -2.12
N LYS A 396 1.34 9.95 -1.80
CA LYS A 396 2.56 9.55 -2.54
C LYS A 396 2.87 8.06 -2.38
N ILE A 397 2.66 7.44 -1.22
CA ILE A 397 2.85 5.99 -1.08
C ILE A 397 1.77 5.18 -1.80
N ALA A 398 0.54 5.71 -1.91
CA ALA A 398 -0.50 5.11 -2.74
C ALA A 398 -0.11 5.14 -4.24
N ASP A 399 0.44 6.25 -4.73
CA ASP A 399 0.89 6.38 -6.13
C ASP A 399 2.11 5.51 -6.46
N PHE A 400 2.89 5.12 -5.45
CA PHE A 400 3.96 4.13 -5.56
C PHE A 400 3.50 2.67 -5.33
N GLY A 401 2.20 2.41 -5.34
CA GLY A 401 1.62 1.07 -5.35
C GLY A 401 1.68 0.30 -4.02
N VAL A 402 1.77 0.99 -2.88
CA VAL A 402 1.76 0.33 -1.55
C VAL A 402 0.54 -0.57 -1.34
N LEU A 403 -0.59 -0.30 -2.03
CA LEU A 403 -1.81 -1.10 -1.95
C LEU A 403 -1.60 -2.54 -2.43
N CYS A 404 -0.79 -2.78 -3.47
CA CYS A 404 -0.44 -4.13 -3.94
C CYS A 404 0.26 -4.93 -2.83
N LEU A 405 1.17 -4.28 -2.09
CA LEU A 405 1.85 -4.88 -0.94
C LEU A 405 0.88 -5.13 0.22
N MET A 406 0.00 -4.18 0.54
CA MET A 406 -0.98 -4.33 1.63
C MET A 406 -1.96 -5.46 1.35
N ARG A 407 -2.53 -5.51 0.14
CA ARG A 407 -3.40 -6.60 -0.34
C ARG A 407 -2.74 -7.95 -0.12
N ARG A 408 -1.49 -8.09 -0.56
CA ARG A 408 -0.70 -9.32 -0.41
C ARG A 408 -0.48 -9.70 1.04
N PHE A 409 0.03 -8.78 1.87
CA PHE A 409 0.34 -9.06 3.27
C PHE A 409 -0.88 -9.41 4.13
N LEU A 410 -2.09 -9.03 3.69
CA LEU A 410 -3.35 -9.37 4.34
C LEU A 410 -3.91 -10.72 3.85
N LEU A 411 -4.05 -10.88 2.52
CA LEU A 411 -4.76 -12.01 1.92
C LEU A 411 -3.89 -13.28 1.72
N ARG A 412 -2.56 -13.18 1.79
CA ARG A 412 -1.64 -14.31 1.57
C ARG A 412 -0.95 -14.76 2.86
N ASP A 413 -0.33 -15.93 2.76
CA ASP A 413 0.33 -16.74 3.79
C ASP A 413 1.78 -17.07 3.36
N ASP A 414 2.40 -16.16 2.61
CA ASP A 414 3.73 -16.36 1.99
C ASP A 414 4.82 -16.72 3.00
N TYR A 415 4.83 -16.09 4.19
CA TYR A 415 5.87 -16.33 5.20
C TYR A 415 5.67 -17.68 5.92
N GLU A 416 4.42 -18.07 6.16
CA GLU A 416 4.06 -19.39 6.69
C GLU A 416 4.47 -20.49 5.69
N LYS A 417 4.19 -20.29 4.39
CA LYS A 417 4.62 -21.19 3.32
C LYS A 417 6.14 -21.28 3.20
N LEU A 418 6.85 -20.16 3.23
CA LEU A 418 8.33 -20.14 3.23
C LEU A 418 8.90 -20.86 4.45
N ALA A 419 8.32 -20.69 5.65
CA ALA A 419 8.81 -21.35 6.86
C ALA A 419 8.51 -22.85 6.86
N ALA A 420 7.40 -23.28 6.27
CA ALA A 420 7.11 -24.70 6.04
C ALA A 420 8.11 -25.35 5.05
N ILE A 421 8.48 -24.64 3.98
CA ILE A 421 9.54 -25.07 3.05
C ILE A 421 10.89 -25.15 3.76
N GLU A 422 11.29 -24.11 4.51
CA GLU A 422 12.55 -24.09 5.28
C GLU A 422 12.62 -25.25 6.30
N ALA A 423 11.51 -25.59 6.95
CA ALA A 423 11.42 -26.74 7.86
C ALA A 423 11.57 -28.09 7.15
N TYR A 424 10.95 -28.25 5.98
CA TYR A 424 10.99 -29.48 5.19
C TYR A 424 12.35 -29.73 4.54
N ASP A 425 13.01 -28.67 4.06
CA ASP A 425 14.38 -28.77 3.55
C ASP A 425 15.37 -29.09 4.68
N ALA A 426 15.17 -28.52 5.88
CA ALA A 426 15.96 -28.85 7.06
C ALA A 426 15.82 -30.34 7.46
N SER A 427 14.60 -30.90 7.47
CA SER A 427 14.43 -32.33 7.79
C SER A 427 15.11 -33.24 6.77
N LYS A 428 15.02 -32.92 5.47
CA LYS A 428 15.75 -33.66 4.42
C LYS A 428 17.27 -33.62 4.60
N THR A 429 17.83 -32.48 5.01
CA THR A 429 19.29 -32.41 5.26
C THR A 429 19.73 -33.24 6.46
N LEU A 430 18.86 -33.44 7.46
CA LEU A 430 19.13 -34.31 8.60
C LEU A 430 19.05 -35.79 8.20
N GLU A 431 18.02 -36.20 7.45
CA GLU A 431 17.89 -37.56 6.90
C GLU A 431 19.08 -37.94 5.99
N ALA A 432 19.58 -37.00 5.20
CA ALA A 432 20.77 -37.20 4.37
C ALA A 432 22.10 -37.28 5.16
N GLN A 433 22.10 -36.89 6.44
CA GLN A 433 23.27 -36.89 7.32
C GLN A 433 23.31 -38.08 8.30
N GLU A 434 22.41 -39.06 8.19
CA GLU A 434 22.49 -40.34 8.94
C GLU A 434 23.61 -41.28 8.42
N ARG A 435 24.86 -40.78 8.44
CA ARG A 435 26.08 -41.60 8.51
C ARG A 435 26.92 -41.10 9.69
N PRO A 436 27.46 -42.00 10.53
CA PRO A 436 28.03 -41.59 11.81
C PRO A 436 29.37 -40.89 11.63
N SER A 437 29.38 -39.57 11.83
CA SER A 437 30.59 -38.79 12.10
C SER A 437 30.36 -37.87 13.29
N ILE A 438 31.13 -38.09 14.35
CA ILE A 438 31.00 -37.37 15.63
C ILE A 438 31.77 -36.05 15.55
N SER A 439 31.07 -34.92 15.71
CA SER A 439 31.66 -33.65 16.14
C SER A 439 30.60 -32.75 16.77
N GLU A 440 30.74 -32.47 18.07
CA GLU A 440 29.84 -31.61 18.83
C GLU A 440 30.04 -30.11 18.51
N SER A 441 29.14 -29.27 19.06
CA SER A 441 29.18 -27.80 19.08
C SER A 441 28.77 -27.04 17.80
N ASN A 442 27.47 -27.05 17.51
CA ASN A 442 26.67 -25.83 17.34
C ASN A 442 25.17 -26.16 17.40
N ASP A 443 24.38 -25.30 18.04
CA ASP A 443 22.95 -25.51 18.31
C ASP A 443 22.14 -25.51 16.99
N PRO A 444 21.55 -26.66 16.54
CA PRO A 444 21.05 -26.79 15.18
C PRO A 444 19.61 -26.26 15.02
N SER A 445 19.46 -25.29 14.12
CA SER A 445 18.21 -24.99 13.40
C SER A 445 16.89 -25.04 14.21
N SER A 446 16.71 -24.16 15.20
CA SER A 446 15.36 -23.87 15.70
C SER A 446 14.55 -23.15 14.60
N VAL A 447 13.65 -23.85 13.90
CA VAL A 447 12.71 -23.20 12.98
C VAL A 447 11.81 -22.27 13.78
N ARG A 448 12.03 -20.96 13.64
CA ARG A 448 11.25 -19.94 14.36
C ARG A 448 9.97 -19.65 13.61
N VAL A 449 8.85 -19.59 14.32
CA VAL A 449 7.55 -19.20 13.75
C VAL A 449 7.62 -17.73 13.26
N PRO A 450 7.33 -17.44 11.99
CA PRO A 450 7.30 -16.07 11.48
C PRO A 450 6.22 -15.22 12.18
N PRO A 451 6.46 -13.91 12.41
CA PRO A 451 5.48 -13.03 13.06
C PRO A 451 4.34 -12.58 12.12
N THR A 452 3.76 -13.45 11.27
CA THR A 452 2.79 -13.03 10.24
C THR A 452 1.54 -12.36 10.80
N ALA A 453 1.00 -12.82 11.93
CA ALA A 453 -0.12 -12.13 12.59
C ALA A 453 0.21 -10.65 12.94
N HIS A 454 1.47 -10.33 13.22
CA HIS A 454 1.91 -8.95 13.43
C HIS A 454 2.07 -8.19 12.10
N ILE A 455 2.52 -8.87 11.03
CA ILE A 455 2.58 -8.29 9.67
C ILE A 455 1.16 -7.90 9.23
N ARG A 456 0.18 -8.81 9.32
CA ARG A 456 -1.24 -8.56 9.02
C ARG A 456 -1.79 -7.39 9.83
N ARG A 457 -1.59 -7.37 11.15
CA ARG A 457 -2.01 -6.25 12.02
C ARG A 457 -1.44 -4.89 11.59
N HIS A 458 -0.15 -4.84 11.23
CA HIS A 458 0.50 -3.60 10.82
C HIS A 458 0.12 -3.17 9.39
N ALA A 459 -0.10 -4.13 8.48
CA ALA A 459 -0.66 -3.86 7.17
C ALA A 459 -2.10 -3.32 7.26
N ALA A 460 -2.93 -3.92 8.12
CA ALA A 460 -4.30 -3.47 8.36
C ALA A 460 -4.34 -2.04 8.95
N ARG A 461 -3.47 -1.72 9.91
CA ARG A 461 -3.32 -0.33 10.41
C ARG A 461 -3.00 0.66 9.29
N LEU A 462 -2.02 0.33 8.44
CA LEU A 462 -1.63 1.20 7.33
C LEU A 462 -2.77 1.35 6.31
N LEU A 463 -3.49 0.27 6.02
CA LEU A 463 -4.68 0.29 5.17
C LEU A 463 -5.78 1.18 5.75
N THR A 464 -6.04 1.12 7.05
CA THR A 464 -7.04 1.99 7.71
C THR A 464 -6.71 3.47 7.55
N ILE A 465 -5.43 3.86 7.74
CA ILE A 465 -4.98 5.24 7.50
C ILE A 465 -5.21 5.62 6.03
N LEU A 466 -4.75 4.78 5.09
CA LEU A 466 -4.88 5.02 3.65
C LEU A 466 -6.34 5.04 3.16
N SER A 467 -7.26 4.32 3.82
CA SER A 467 -8.68 4.24 3.46
C SER A 467 -9.44 5.56 3.62
N GLN A 468 -8.83 6.59 4.22
CA GLN A 468 -9.38 7.94 4.25
C GLN A 468 -9.18 8.71 2.93
N ILE A 469 -8.32 8.22 2.03
CA ILE A 469 -8.06 8.87 0.74
C ILE A 469 -9.05 8.34 -0.33
N PRO A 470 -9.84 9.20 -0.99
CA PRO A 470 -10.86 8.77 -1.96
C PRO A 470 -10.34 7.90 -3.13
N LYS A 471 -9.09 8.09 -3.58
CA LYS A 471 -8.49 7.24 -4.63
C LYS A 471 -8.24 5.81 -4.15
N VAL A 472 -7.82 5.65 -2.89
CA VAL A 472 -7.61 4.34 -2.27
C VAL A 472 -8.94 3.62 -2.06
N GLN A 473 -9.98 4.36 -1.64
CA GLN A 473 -11.32 3.80 -1.44
C GLN A 473 -11.86 3.12 -2.70
N LYS A 474 -11.76 3.79 -3.86
CA LYS A 474 -12.19 3.25 -5.16
C LYS A 474 -11.47 1.95 -5.52
N ILE A 475 -10.17 1.86 -5.25
CA ILE A 475 -9.35 0.67 -5.55
C ILE A 475 -9.78 -0.52 -4.69
N ILE A 476 -10.01 -0.33 -3.38
CA ILE A 476 -10.41 -1.42 -2.48
C ILE A 476 -11.85 -1.86 -2.77
N ILE A 477 -12.77 -0.93 -3.04
CA ILE A 477 -14.18 -1.23 -3.37
C ILE A 477 -14.30 -2.02 -4.68
N ALA A 478 -13.38 -1.84 -5.63
CA ALA A 478 -13.34 -2.61 -6.87
C ALA A 478 -12.79 -4.05 -6.71
N ASP A 479 -12.23 -4.39 -5.54
CA ASP A 479 -11.72 -5.73 -5.23
C ASP A 479 -12.65 -6.43 -4.24
N GLU A 480 -13.58 -7.23 -4.78
CA GLU A 480 -14.55 -7.99 -3.99
C GLU A 480 -13.88 -8.95 -3.00
N THR A 481 -12.75 -9.57 -3.40
CA THR A 481 -12.03 -10.51 -2.54
C THR A 481 -11.36 -9.81 -1.36
N TRP A 482 -10.89 -8.58 -1.56
CA TRP A 482 -10.32 -7.76 -0.47
C TRP A 482 -11.43 -7.21 0.43
N CYS A 483 -12.56 -6.79 -0.12
CA CYS A 483 -13.74 -6.40 0.67
C CYS A 483 -14.24 -7.57 1.53
N LYS A 484 -14.39 -8.77 0.96
CA LYS A 484 -14.78 -9.97 1.69
C LYS A 484 -13.76 -10.31 2.79
N TRP A 485 -12.46 -10.31 2.49
CA TRP A 485 -11.43 -10.54 3.51
C TRP A 485 -11.54 -9.54 4.68
N LEU A 486 -11.87 -8.27 4.41
CA LEU A 486 -12.09 -7.27 5.46
C LEU A 486 -13.37 -7.54 6.27
N GLU A 487 -14.44 -8.03 5.65
CA GLU A 487 -15.69 -8.43 6.30
C GLU A 487 -15.46 -9.66 7.20
N ASP A 488 -14.92 -10.75 6.66
CA ASP A 488 -14.55 -11.99 7.37
C ASP A 488 -13.56 -11.69 8.53
N CYS A 489 -12.57 -10.81 8.31
CA CYS A 489 -11.62 -10.38 9.34
C CYS A 489 -12.30 -9.58 10.45
N ALA A 490 -13.20 -8.65 10.10
CA ALA A 490 -13.92 -7.83 11.07
C ALA A 490 -14.86 -8.65 11.97
N ASN A 491 -15.37 -9.77 11.48
CA ASN A 491 -16.22 -10.71 12.23
C ASN A 491 -15.40 -11.77 13.01
N GLY A 492 -14.08 -11.86 12.78
CA GLY A 492 -13.21 -12.84 13.42
C GLY A 492 -13.24 -14.24 12.81
N GLU A 493 -13.78 -14.39 11.59
CA GLU A 493 -13.95 -15.66 10.89
C GLU A 493 -12.64 -16.19 10.27
N ILE A 494 -11.61 -15.33 10.14
CA ILE A 494 -10.31 -15.70 9.56
C ILE A 494 -9.39 -16.35 10.60
N SER A 495 -9.02 -17.60 10.34
CA SER A 495 -8.04 -18.35 11.13
C SER A 495 -6.68 -17.65 11.19
N GLY A 496 -6.09 -17.57 12.39
CA GLY A 496 -4.85 -16.84 12.64
C GLY A 496 -4.96 -15.31 12.62
N CYS A 497 -6.15 -14.74 12.43
CA CYS A 497 -6.40 -13.28 12.43
C CYS A 497 -7.40 -12.83 13.52
N SER A 498 -7.53 -13.61 14.59
CA SER A 498 -8.51 -13.41 15.68
C SER A 498 -8.14 -12.33 16.70
N ASP A 499 -7.21 -11.41 16.39
CA ASP A 499 -6.79 -10.38 17.34
C ASP A 499 -7.62 -9.09 17.19
N LEU A 500 -8.23 -8.64 18.29
CA LEU A 500 -9.19 -7.52 18.34
C LEU A 500 -8.70 -6.24 17.63
N LYS A 501 -7.38 -6.03 17.55
CA LYS A 501 -6.78 -4.88 16.85
C LYS A 501 -6.93 -4.98 15.34
N THR A 502 -6.67 -6.16 14.76
CA THR A 502 -6.79 -6.36 13.32
C THR A 502 -8.25 -6.36 12.90
N GLN A 503 -9.14 -6.98 13.68
CA GLN A 503 -10.60 -6.91 13.49
C GLN A 503 -11.10 -5.45 13.52
N SER A 504 -10.66 -4.66 14.50
CA SER A 504 -10.98 -3.22 14.58
C SER A 504 -10.48 -2.44 13.37
N TYR A 505 -9.26 -2.70 12.87
CA TYR A 505 -8.74 -2.03 11.67
C TYR A 505 -9.50 -2.45 10.42
N ALA A 506 -9.88 -3.71 10.28
CA ALA A 506 -10.68 -4.21 9.16
C ALA A 506 -12.06 -3.53 9.13
N ARG A 507 -12.76 -3.48 10.26
CA ARG A 507 -14.06 -2.79 10.35
C ARG A 507 -13.94 -1.27 10.17
N ALA A 508 -12.93 -0.62 10.75
CA ALA A 508 -12.68 0.81 10.53
C ALA A 508 -12.44 1.13 9.06
N THR A 509 -11.69 0.27 8.36
CA THR A 509 -11.48 0.35 6.90
C THR A 509 -12.81 0.25 6.17
N LEU A 510 -13.62 -0.79 6.41
CA LEU A 510 -14.95 -0.94 5.78
C LEU A 510 -15.85 0.28 6.00
N ILE A 511 -15.89 0.83 7.22
CA ILE A 511 -16.71 2.00 7.52
C ILE A 511 -16.21 3.23 6.74
N ASN A 512 -14.89 3.45 6.67
CA ASN A 512 -14.31 4.53 5.85
C ASN A 512 -14.63 4.38 4.35
N LEU A 513 -14.68 3.14 3.82
CA LEU A 513 -15.04 2.85 2.43
C LEU A 513 -16.52 3.15 2.13
N PHE A 514 -17.44 2.70 2.99
CA PHE A 514 -18.87 2.65 2.66
C PHE A 514 -19.70 3.82 3.21
N CYS A 515 -19.31 4.47 4.32
CA CYS A 515 -20.06 5.64 4.83
C CYS A 515 -20.10 6.81 3.83
N GLY A 516 -19.08 6.98 2.98
CA GLY A 516 -19.02 8.02 1.95
C GLY A 516 -20.08 7.90 0.85
N ARG A 517 -20.71 6.72 0.70
CA ARG A 517 -21.49 6.38 -0.51
C ARG A 517 -22.95 6.83 -0.46
N GLN A 518 -23.51 7.15 0.71
CA GLN A 518 -24.88 7.67 0.85
C GLN A 518 -25.01 9.11 0.33
N ILE A 519 -24.06 10.00 0.65
CA ILE A 519 -24.14 11.43 0.32
C ILE A 519 -24.21 11.68 -1.20
N ASN A 520 -23.52 10.86 -2.00
CA ASN A 520 -23.52 10.96 -3.46
C ASN A 520 -24.70 10.24 -4.15
N ARG A 521 -25.53 9.49 -3.41
CA ARG A 521 -26.75 8.85 -3.96
C ARG A 521 -27.96 9.77 -3.79
N ASP A 522 -28.05 10.46 -2.65
CA ASP A 522 -29.13 11.39 -2.32
C ASP A 522 -29.04 12.73 -3.05
N SER A 523 -27.89 13.05 -3.68
CA SER A 523 -27.64 14.30 -4.43
C SER A 523 -27.80 14.17 -5.95
N ALA A 524 -28.30 13.02 -6.44
CA ALA A 524 -28.53 12.78 -7.86
C ALA A 524 -29.99 13.01 -8.31
N ASN A 525 -30.90 13.28 -7.37
CA ASN A 525 -32.31 13.59 -7.64
C ASN A 525 -32.71 14.87 -6.89
N ASP A 526 -32.59 16.05 -7.53
CA ASP A 526 -33.43 17.23 -7.24
C ASP A 526 -33.15 18.34 -8.28
N ASP A 527 -33.94 18.37 -9.36
CA ASP A 527 -34.03 19.52 -10.28
C ASP A 527 -35.05 20.55 -9.74
N ILE A 528 -34.70 21.27 -8.67
CA ILE A 528 -35.47 22.45 -8.19
C ILE A 528 -34.49 23.57 -7.77
N PRO A 529 -34.63 24.80 -8.30
CA PRO A 529 -33.70 25.88 -7.97
C PRO A 529 -34.04 26.62 -6.67
N ASP A 530 -33.00 26.75 -5.84
CA ASP A 530 -32.70 27.84 -4.92
C ASP A 530 -33.77 28.30 -3.89
N SER A 531 -33.61 27.82 -2.66
CA SER A 531 -33.87 28.65 -1.47
C SER A 531 -32.82 28.38 -0.40
N GLY A 532 -32.20 29.43 0.13
CA GLY A 532 -31.01 29.33 0.97
C GLY A 532 -31.26 28.67 2.33
N ILE A 533 -30.84 27.41 2.47
CA ILE A 533 -30.73 26.70 3.76
C ILE A 533 -29.29 26.21 3.91
N ALA A 534 -28.76 26.33 5.13
CA ALA A 534 -27.35 26.06 5.43
C ALA A 534 -26.90 24.68 4.93
N ASN A 535 -25.88 24.67 4.08
CA ASN A 535 -25.31 23.47 3.48
C ASN A 535 -24.58 22.63 4.54
N GLY A 536 -25.36 21.86 5.31
CA GLY A 536 -24.93 20.98 6.38
C GLY A 536 -24.21 19.76 5.81
N ASN A 537 -23.00 19.98 5.30
CA ASN A 537 -22.13 18.97 4.72
C ASN A 537 -21.78 17.93 5.80
N LYS A 538 -22.61 16.88 5.90
CA LYS A 538 -22.51 15.81 6.91
C LYS A 538 -21.26 14.96 6.64
N ASN A 539 -20.09 15.47 7.01
CA ASN A 539 -18.83 14.74 6.89
C ASN A 539 -18.97 13.32 7.46
N CYS A 540 -18.76 12.32 6.60
CA CYS A 540 -18.78 10.93 7.02
C CYS A 540 -17.74 10.68 8.13
N PRO A 541 -18.06 9.84 9.13
CA PRO A 541 -17.10 9.44 10.15
C PRO A 541 -15.81 8.89 9.52
N ARG A 542 -14.66 9.39 9.97
CA ARG A 542 -13.32 8.93 9.58
C ARG A 542 -12.68 8.24 10.77
N TYR A 543 -12.48 6.94 10.66
CA TYR A 543 -11.80 6.12 11.65
C TYR A 543 -10.34 6.01 11.27
N ASP A 544 -9.51 6.74 12.01
CA ASP A 544 -8.06 6.79 11.85
C ASP A 544 -7.36 5.92 12.91
N ASP A 545 -6.03 5.86 12.84
CA ASP A 545 -5.22 5.30 13.90
C ASP A 545 -5.51 5.98 15.27
N MET A 546 -5.19 5.27 16.36
CA MET A 546 -5.55 5.58 17.77
C MET A 546 -6.95 5.20 18.23
N ILE A 547 -7.96 5.13 17.35
CA ILE A 547 -9.32 4.72 17.72
C ILE A 547 -9.50 3.23 17.44
N PHE A 548 -9.69 2.43 18.50
CA PHE A 548 -10.09 1.04 18.37
C PHE A 548 -11.59 0.90 18.56
N LEU A 549 -12.23 0.22 17.62
CA LEU A 549 -13.61 -0.23 17.71
C LEU A 549 -13.63 -1.46 18.63
N ILE A 550 -14.50 -1.44 19.63
CA ILE A 550 -14.77 -2.61 20.48
C ILE A 550 -15.93 -3.38 19.85
N ASN A 551 -15.79 -4.69 19.78
CA ASN A 551 -16.76 -5.62 19.20
C ASN A 551 -17.19 -5.26 17.76
N PRO A 552 -16.23 -5.19 16.81
CA PRO A 552 -16.48 -4.83 15.43
C PRO A 552 -17.53 -5.71 14.72
N GLU A 553 -17.80 -6.92 15.20
CA GLU A 553 -18.82 -7.84 14.71
C GLU A 553 -20.26 -7.33 14.91
N LEU A 554 -20.51 -6.41 15.85
CA LEU A 554 -21.88 -6.03 16.22
C LEU A 554 -22.64 -5.25 15.13
N PRO A 555 -23.99 -5.41 15.03
CA PRO A 555 -24.81 -4.82 13.96
C PRO A 555 -24.82 -3.28 13.85
N HIS A 556 -24.29 -2.57 14.85
CA HIS A 556 -24.19 -1.11 14.84
C HIS A 556 -22.90 -0.58 14.18
N TRP A 557 -21.94 -1.46 13.85
CA TRP A 557 -20.74 -1.14 13.07
C TRP A 557 -20.87 -1.48 11.59
N THR A 558 -21.75 -2.40 11.25
CA THR A 558 -21.97 -2.82 9.87
C THR A 558 -22.70 -1.71 9.11
N CYS A 559 -22.13 -1.34 7.95
CA CYS A 559 -22.72 -0.31 7.09
C CYS A 559 -24.06 -0.80 6.52
N PRO A 560 -25.01 0.09 6.19
CA PRO A 560 -26.22 -0.28 5.45
C PRO A 560 -25.83 -1.03 4.16
N GLU A 561 -26.27 -2.27 4.03
CA GLU A 561 -25.82 -3.19 2.99
C GLU A 561 -26.52 -2.94 1.65
N LYS A 562 -25.71 -2.88 0.58
CA LYS A 562 -25.68 -3.80 -0.59
C LYS A 562 -26.97 -4.41 -1.20
N ASN A 563 -28.19 -4.07 -0.76
CA ASN A 563 -29.41 -4.44 -1.48
C ASN A 563 -29.76 -3.38 -2.52
N ASP A 564 -29.29 -3.59 -3.75
CA ASP A 564 -29.97 -3.28 -5.03
C ASP A 564 -29.01 -3.61 -6.18
N GLN A 565 -29.54 -4.21 -7.26
CA GLN A 565 -28.84 -4.87 -8.40
C GLN A 565 -28.37 -6.30 -8.02
N HIS A 566 -28.91 -7.41 -8.58
CA HIS A 566 -29.76 -7.61 -9.76
C HIS A 566 -31.02 -8.44 -9.47
N THR A 567 -32.19 -7.90 -9.83
CA THR A 567 -33.38 -8.69 -10.19
C THR A 567 -34.09 -8.03 -11.36
N VAL A 568 -33.39 -7.92 -12.49
CA VAL A 568 -34.03 -7.55 -13.76
C VAL A 568 -34.60 -8.83 -14.35
N HIS A 569 -35.93 -8.92 -14.39
CA HIS A 569 -36.64 -9.90 -15.20
C HIS A 569 -36.15 -9.82 -16.66
N ILE A 570 -35.71 -10.95 -17.20
CA ILE A 570 -35.69 -11.20 -18.64
C ILE A 570 -36.48 -12.49 -18.84
N ASP A 571 -37.72 -12.34 -19.29
CA ASP A 571 -38.54 -13.45 -19.78
C ASP A 571 -38.13 -13.82 -21.22
N ALA A 572 -38.27 -15.12 -21.54
CA ALA A 572 -37.95 -15.79 -22.82
C ALA A 572 -36.43 -15.87 -23.15
N PHE A 573 -35.90 -17.01 -23.63
CA PHE A 573 -36.53 -18.13 -24.33
C PHE A 573 -36.23 -19.53 -23.74
N SER A 574 -37.04 -20.49 -24.17
CA SER A 574 -37.05 -21.91 -23.79
C SER A 574 -35.91 -22.76 -24.39
N SER A 575 -35.49 -23.78 -23.64
CA SER A 575 -35.22 -25.11 -24.19
C SER A 575 -35.41 -26.18 -23.10
N ASP A 576 -36.20 -27.21 -23.41
CA ASP A 576 -36.51 -28.32 -22.51
C ASP A 576 -35.29 -29.20 -22.19
N GLU A 577 -35.25 -29.80 -21.00
CA GLU A 577 -35.24 -31.27 -20.89
C GLU A 577 -35.73 -31.74 -19.51
N ALA A 578 -36.45 -32.87 -19.48
CA ALA A 578 -37.10 -33.43 -18.29
C ALA A 578 -36.13 -34.26 -17.44
N SER A 579 -36.30 -34.40 -16.11
CA SER A 579 -37.01 -35.52 -15.45
C SER A 579 -36.40 -35.68 -14.02
N SER A 580 -37.01 -36.23 -12.96
CA SER A 580 -38.38 -36.71 -12.66
C SER A 580 -38.46 -37.19 -11.19
N LEU A 581 -39.58 -36.93 -10.48
CA LEU A 581 -40.17 -37.74 -9.35
C LEU A 581 -39.30 -37.91 -8.07
N ASP A 582 -39.77 -38.18 -6.84
CA ASP A 582 -41.06 -38.18 -6.10
C ASP A 582 -40.66 -38.11 -4.59
N SER A 583 -41.28 -37.39 -3.64
CA SER A 583 -42.66 -37.35 -3.09
C SER A 583 -42.94 -38.34 -1.91
N GLU A 584 -43.94 -38.01 -1.07
CA GLU A 584 -44.40 -38.64 0.21
C GLU A 584 -43.59 -38.32 1.51
N ASP A 585 -44.08 -37.70 2.59
CA ASP A 585 -45.40 -37.44 3.25
C ASP A 585 -45.95 -38.56 4.19
N ARG A 586 -45.98 -38.33 5.52
CA ARG A 586 -47.19 -38.41 6.39
C ARG A 586 -47.01 -38.26 7.93
N SER A 587 -47.64 -37.21 8.47
CA SER A 587 -48.53 -37.11 9.66
C SER A 587 -48.30 -37.80 11.05
N VAL A 588 -48.00 -36.97 12.09
CA VAL A 588 -48.67 -36.72 13.44
C VAL A 588 -49.68 -37.78 13.99
N PRO A 589 -49.85 -38.11 15.33
CA PRO A 589 -50.00 -37.12 16.45
C PRO A 589 -49.83 -37.47 17.99
N ARG A 590 -49.83 -36.38 18.82
CA ARG A 590 -50.42 -36.15 20.20
C ARG A 590 -49.71 -36.53 21.56
N PHE A 591 -49.40 -35.48 22.37
CA PHE A 591 -49.72 -35.20 23.83
C PHE A 591 -49.46 -36.27 24.94
N SER A 592 -48.96 -36.02 26.18
CA SER A 592 -48.74 -34.82 27.05
C SER A 592 -47.64 -35.03 28.15
N ASN A 593 -47.11 -33.94 28.74
CA ASN A 593 -46.51 -33.67 30.10
C ASN A 593 -45.90 -34.84 30.95
N ASP A 594 -44.71 -34.77 31.58
CA ASP A 594 -44.24 -33.77 32.57
C ASP A 594 -42.70 -33.83 32.88
N VAL A 595 -42.13 -32.69 33.30
CA VAL A 595 -40.92 -32.42 34.14
C VAL A 595 -39.72 -33.42 34.18
N ASN A 596 -38.57 -33.05 33.58
CA ASN A 596 -37.33 -32.76 34.35
C ASN A 596 -36.18 -32.09 33.55
N ILE A 597 -35.18 -31.59 34.27
CA ILE A 597 -34.05 -30.76 33.82
C ILE A 597 -32.94 -31.56 33.09
N SER A 598 -32.51 -31.14 31.89
CA SER A 598 -31.09 -31.04 31.47
C SER A 598 -30.91 -30.52 30.02
N SER A 599 -29.96 -29.59 29.85
CA SER A 599 -29.12 -29.34 28.65
C SER A 599 -29.63 -29.71 27.23
N SER A 600 -29.86 -28.70 26.39
CA SER A 600 -29.15 -28.57 25.10
C SER A 600 -29.33 -27.18 24.48
N VAL A 601 -28.39 -26.84 23.61
CA VAL A 601 -28.38 -25.62 22.79
C VAL A 601 -29.38 -25.79 21.65
N ASP A 602 -30.14 -24.76 21.31
CA ASP A 602 -30.56 -24.57 19.91
C ASP A 602 -30.61 -23.09 19.54
N ALA A 603 -29.95 -22.75 18.44
CA ALA A 603 -29.75 -21.40 17.96
C ALA A 603 -30.28 -21.28 16.53
N SER A 604 -31.51 -20.81 16.35
CA SER A 604 -32.11 -20.69 15.01
C SER A 604 -33.32 -19.75 14.94
N HIS A 605 -33.14 -18.47 15.29
CA HIS A 605 -34.03 -17.39 14.81
C HIS A 605 -33.23 -16.19 14.27
N SER A 606 -32.64 -16.40 13.09
CA SER A 606 -32.15 -15.36 12.18
C SER A 606 -33.32 -14.60 11.52
N GLY A 607 -34.13 -13.91 12.34
CA GLY A 607 -35.08 -12.91 11.86
C GLY A 607 -34.34 -11.62 11.49
N ALA A 608 -34.70 -11.00 10.37
CA ALA A 608 -34.11 -9.74 9.91
C ALA A 608 -34.35 -8.61 10.92
N GLY A 609 -33.40 -8.41 11.84
CA GLY A 609 -33.48 -7.37 12.85
C GLY A 609 -33.35 -6.00 12.21
N THR A 610 -34.43 -5.21 12.28
CA THR A 610 -34.40 -3.78 12.00
C THR A 610 -33.29 -3.14 12.84
N ARG A 611 -32.20 -2.66 12.19
CA ARG A 611 -31.05 -2.03 12.89
C ARG A 611 -31.53 -0.78 13.63
N GLU A 612 -31.83 -0.90 14.93
CA GLU A 612 -31.96 0.27 15.79
C GLU A 612 -30.61 1.01 15.81
N PRO A 613 -30.59 2.34 15.57
CA PRO A 613 -29.35 3.10 15.61
C PRO A 613 -28.77 3.10 17.03
N PRO A 614 -27.43 3.01 17.20
CA PRO A 614 -26.82 2.93 18.52
C PRO A 614 -27.07 4.21 19.33
N LEU A 615 -27.56 4.03 20.55
CA LEU A 615 -28.14 5.09 21.39
C LEU A 615 -27.08 6.05 21.97
N LEU A 616 -25.86 5.56 22.21
CA LEU A 616 -24.75 6.34 22.76
C LEU A 616 -23.39 5.76 22.36
N ASP A 617 -22.34 6.57 22.51
CA ASP A 617 -20.93 6.17 22.40
C ASP A 617 -20.33 6.01 23.80
N VAL A 618 -19.66 4.88 24.08
CA VAL A 618 -18.81 4.70 25.28
C VAL A 618 -17.36 4.75 24.85
N VAL A 619 -16.56 5.65 25.45
CA VAL A 619 -15.17 5.89 25.05
C VAL A 619 -14.21 5.65 26.22
N PHE A 620 -13.39 4.61 26.09
CA PHE A 620 -12.42 4.17 27.08
C PHE A 620 -11.05 4.88 26.90
N VAL A 621 -10.57 5.54 27.95
CA VAL A 621 -9.33 6.36 27.95
C VAL A 621 -8.37 5.92 29.06
N HIS A 622 -7.27 5.27 28.69
CA HIS A 622 -6.31 4.66 29.64
C HIS A 622 -5.42 5.69 30.37
N GLY A 623 -4.75 5.25 31.45
CA GLY A 623 -3.77 6.06 32.18
C GLY A 623 -2.31 5.94 31.67
N LEU A 624 -1.36 6.49 32.45
CA LEU A 624 0.09 6.30 32.25
C LEU A 624 0.47 4.82 32.29
N ARG A 625 1.38 4.37 31.41
CA ARG A 625 1.79 2.94 31.25
C ARG A 625 0.63 1.97 30.93
N GLY A 626 -0.55 2.51 30.65
CA GLY A 626 -1.74 1.76 30.21
C GLY A 626 -1.71 1.43 28.72
N GLY A 627 -2.84 0.98 28.21
CA GLY A 627 -3.05 0.71 26.80
C GLY A 627 -4.52 0.46 26.47
N PRO A 628 -4.91 0.54 25.18
CA PRO A 628 -6.30 0.42 24.74
C PRO A 628 -6.96 -0.90 25.16
N TYR A 629 -6.20 -1.97 25.38
CA TYR A 629 -6.75 -3.23 25.90
C TYR A 629 -6.15 -3.58 27.27
N LYS A 630 -4.85 -3.30 27.50
CA LYS A 630 -4.14 -3.57 28.77
C LYS A 630 -4.82 -3.00 30.01
N THR A 631 -5.40 -1.81 29.92
CA THR A 631 -6.01 -1.16 31.08
C THR A 631 -7.33 -1.83 31.48
N TRP A 632 -8.12 -2.30 30.52
CA TRP A 632 -9.48 -2.79 30.74
C TRP A 632 -9.56 -4.32 30.72
N ARG A 633 -8.57 -4.96 31.35
CA ARG A 633 -8.55 -6.41 31.47
C ARG A 633 -9.40 -6.89 32.65
N ILE A 634 -9.86 -8.12 32.58
CA ILE A 634 -10.27 -8.89 33.75
C ILE A 634 -9.02 -9.15 34.61
N SER A 635 -9.14 -9.12 35.93
CA SER A 635 -8.03 -9.42 36.85
C SER A 635 -8.26 -10.70 37.63
N GLU A 636 -7.18 -11.33 38.08
CA GLU A 636 -7.22 -12.46 39.02
C GLU A 636 -7.15 -11.99 40.49
N ASP A 637 -6.53 -10.82 40.74
CA ASP A 637 -6.38 -10.19 42.06
C ASP A 637 -6.63 -8.67 41.95
N LYS A 638 -7.12 -8.05 43.03
CA LYS A 638 -7.25 -6.60 43.19
C LYS A 638 -5.97 -5.90 43.63
N SER A 639 -4.95 -6.66 44.06
CA SER A 639 -3.68 -6.15 44.54
C SER A 639 -2.48 -6.71 43.77
N SER A 640 -1.61 -5.83 43.27
CA SER A 640 -0.46 -6.22 42.47
C SER A 640 0.68 -6.73 43.35
N THR A 641 1.08 -7.98 43.11
CA THR A 641 2.21 -8.61 43.82
C THR A 641 3.56 -8.13 43.27
N LYS A 642 3.70 -8.02 41.94
CA LYS A 642 4.92 -7.60 41.22
C LYS A 642 4.80 -6.19 40.64
N SER A 643 5.91 -5.51 40.37
CA SER A 643 5.88 -4.27 39.60
C SER A 643 5.55 -4.55 38.15
N GLY A 644 4.56 -3.86 37.59
CA GLY A 644 4.15 -3.94 36.17
C GLY A 644 5.19 -3.41 35.17
N LEU A 645 6.49 -3.44 35.50
CA LEU A 645 7.62 -3.12 34.62
C LEU A 645 7.83 -4.20 33.55
N VAL A 646 7.42 -5.45 33.82
CA VAL A 646 7.55 -6.59 32.89
C VAL A 646 6.22 -7.31 32.66
N GLU A 647 5.10 -6.57 32.62
CA GLU A 647 3.91 -7.11 31.95
C GLU A 647 4.10 -6.97 30.43
N LYS A 648 4.24 -8.11 29.76
CA LYS A 648 4.35 -8.19 28.31
C LYS A 648 3.17 -7.47 27.67
N ILE A 649 3.54 -6.45 26.90
CA ILE A 649 2.90 -5.87 25.71
C ILE A 649 1.37 -6.10 25.60
N ASP A 650 0.66 -4.99 25.42
CA ASP A 650 -0.76 -4.77 25.07
C ASP A 650 -1.36 -5.67 23.94
N GLN A 651 -0.62 -6.65 23.42
CA GLN A 651 -1.06 -7.75 22.55
C GLN A 651 -1.64 -8.93 23.36
N GLU A 652 -1.04 -9.32 24.49
CA GLU A 652 -1.60 -10.39 25.34
C GLU A 652 -2.93 -9.96 25.98
N ALA A 653 -3.11 -8.64 26.15
CA ALA A 653 -4.27 -8.00 26.75
C ALA A 653 -5.54 -7.93 25.89
N GLY A 654 -5.43 -8.18 24.58
CA GLY A 654 -6.55 -8.13 23.64
C GLY A 654 -6.91 -9.52 23.12
N LYS A 655 -6.68 -10.56 23.94
CA LYS A 655 -7.12 -11.93 23.66
C LYS A 655 -8.56 -12.11 24.12
N LEU A 656 -9.29 -13.00 23.44
CA LEU A 656 -10.63 -13.42 23.83
C LEU A 656 -10.63 -13.86 25.31
N GLY A 657 -11.67 -13.49 26.04
CA GLY A 657 -11.84 -13.76 27.47
C GLY A 657 -10.98 -12.92 28.41
N THR A 658 -10.19 -11.95 27.92
CA THR A 658 -9.32 -11.11 28.79
C THR A 658 -9.77 -9.64 28.91
N PHE A 659 -10.64 -9.14 28.03
CA PHE A 659 -10.96 -7.72 27.88
C PHE A 659 -12.44 -7.43 28.17
N TRP A 660 -12.76 -7.06 29.42
CA TRP A 660 -14.15 -6.98 29.88
C TRP A 660 -15.09 -6.03 29.11
N PRO A 661 -14.65 -4.91 28.50
CA PRO A 661 -15.54 -4.07 27.71
C PRO A 661 -16.11 -4.80 26.48
N GLY A 662 -15.30 -5.66 25.86
CA GLY A 662 -15.74 -6.46 24.73
C GLY A 662 -16.48 -7.72 25.13
N GLU A 663 -15.99 -8.43 26.15
CA GLU A 663 -16.56 -9.72 26.57
C GLU A 663 -17.87 -9.59 27.36
N TRP A 664 -17.95 -8.57 28.24
CA TRP A 664 -19.04 -8.45 29.20
C TRP A 664 -19.92 -7.23 28.90
N LEU A 665 -19.33 -6.04 28.80
CA LEU A 665 -20.12 -4.82 28.63
C LEU A 665 -20.85 -4.78 27.28
N SER A 666 -20.22 -5.26 26.20
CA SER A 666 -20.84 -5.31 24.87
C SER A 666 -22.02 -6.30 24.81
N ALA A 667 -22.00 -7.36 25.62
CA ALA A 667 -23.13 -8.29 25.77
C ALA A 667 -24.24 -7.73 26.68
N ASP A 668 -23.87 -7.05 27.78
CA ASP A 668 -24.81 -6.51 28.77
C ASP A 668 -25.39 -5.14 28.35
N PHE A 669 -24.79 -4.47 27.35
CA PHE A 669 -25.19 -3.15 26.84
C PHE A 669 -24.98 -3.00 25.29
N PRO A 670 -25.57 -3.88 24.46
CA PRO A 670 -25.26 -3.97 23.01
C PRO A 670 -25.69 -2.76 22.17
N GLN A 671 -26.56 -1.91 22.72
CA GLN A 671 -27.03 -0.65 22.10
C GLN A 671 -26.00 0.48 21.99
N ALA A 672 -24.80 0.33 22.57
CA ALA A 672 -23.76 1.36 22.51
C ALA A 672 -22.66 0.99 21.53
N ARG A 673 -22.17 2.00 20.78
CA ARG A 673 -20.86 1.87 20.13
C ARG A 673 -19.79 2.04 21.19
N MET A 674 -18.83 1.13 21.24
CA MET A 674 -17.78 1.15 22.24
C MET A 674 -16.42 1.38 21.58
N PHE A 675 -15.63 2.29 22.14
CA PHE A 675 -14.33 2.70 21.60
C PHE A 675 -13.25 2.63 22.67
N SER A 676 -12.04 2.25 22.30
CA SER A 676 -10.86 2.41 23.17
C SER A 676 -9.76 3.21 22.48
N LEU A 677 -9.17 4.15 23.21
CA LEU A 677 -8.17 5.06 22.67
C LEU A 677 -6.76 4.60 22.98
N LYS A 678 -5.83 4.83 22.05
CA LYS A 678 -4.40 4.54 22.21
C LYS A 678 -3.56 5.78 21.97
N TYR A 679 -2.76 6.16 22.96
CA TYR A 679 -1.81 7.26 22.85
C TYR A 679 -0.51 6.99 23.63
N LYS A 680 0.59 7.67 23.27
CA LYS A 680 1.92 7.43 23.88
C LYS A 680 1.94 8.03 25.31
N THR A 681 2.16 7.18 26.33
CA THR A 681 2.06 7.54 27.77
C THR A 681 3.21 6.96 28.60
N ASN A 682 4.41 7.49 28.39
CA ASN A 682 5.62 7.00 29.06
C ASN A 682 5.81 7.64 30.44
N LEU A 683 6.40 6.89 31.39
CA LEU A 683 6.69 7.39 32.73
C LEU A 683 7.97 8.26 32.78
N THR A 684 8.94 7.95 31.92
CA THR A 684 10.25 8.62 31.87
C THR A 684 10.59 9.03 30.45
N GLN A 685 11.44 10.04 30.29
CA GLN A 685 11.96 10.40 28.96
C GLN A 685 12.80 9.29 28.33
N TRP A 686 13.46 8.44 29.14
CA TRP A 686 14.25 7.30 28.65
C TRP A 686 13.37 6.21 28.02
N SER A 687 12.17 5.98 28.57
CA SER A 687 11.16 5.11 27.96
C SER A 687 10.55 5.68 26.66
N GLY A 688 11.02 6.84 26.21
CA GLY A 688 10.61 7.56 25.01
C GLY A 688 9.89 8.87 25.34
N ALA A 689 9.95 9.84 24.42
CA ALA A 689 9.22 11.09 24.55
C ALA A 689 7.69 10.87 24.66
N SER A 690 7.03 11.68 25.48
CA SER A 690 5.57 11.79 25.54
C SER A 690 5.18 13.25 25.39
N LEU A 691 4.11 13.50 24.64
CA LEU A 691 3.57 14.83 24.42
C LEU A 691 2.91 15.35 25.71
N PRO A 692 2.93 16.67 26.00
CA PRO A 692 2.20 17.29 27.11
C PRO A 692 0.69 16.96 27.10
N LEU A 693 0.03 17.06 28.26
CA LEU A 693 -1.40 16.74 28.41
C LEU A 693 -2.27 17.50 27.40
N GLN A 694 -1.96 18.76 27.14
CA GLN A 694 -2.69 19.61 26.19
C GLN A 694 -2.57 19.12 24.75
N GLU A 695 -1.40 18.66 24.30
CA GLU A 695 -1.19 18.16 22.94
C GLU A 695 -1.85 16.80 22.73
N VAL A 696 -1.71 15.88 23.69
CA VAL A 696 -2.43 14.59 23.69
C VAL A 696 -3.94 14.80 23.58
N SER A 697 -4.48 15.71 24.39
CA SER A 697 -5.92 15.99 24.41
C SER A 697 -6.41 16.66 23.13
N SER A 698 -5.57 17.46 22.47
CA SER A 698 -5.87 18.10 21.18
C SER A 698 -5.93 17.08 20.05
N MET A 699 -4.90 16.24 19.95
CA MET A 699 -4.83 15.15 18.95
C MET A 699 -6.01 14.17 19.09
N LEU A 700 -6.36 13.77 20.31
CA LEU A 700 -7.49 12.87 20.54
C LEU A 700 -8.82 13.55 20.24
N LEU A 701 -8.98 14.85 20.56
CA LEU A 701 -10.18 15.63 20.21
C LEU A 701 -10.43 15.64 18.70
N GLU A 702 -9.41 15.96 17.90
CA GLU A 702 -9.48 16.01 16.43
C GLU A 702 -9.89 14.66 15.83
N LYS A 703 -9.26 13.56 16.28
CA LYS A 703 -9.59 12.20 15.81
C LYS A 703 -10.99 11.75 16.24
N LEU A 704 -11.40 12.03 17.49
CA LEU A 704 -12.74 11.68 18.00
C LEU A 704 -13.86 12.41 17.25
N VAL A 705 -13.71 13.72 17.02
CA VAL A 705 -14.70 14.51 16.28
C VAL A 705 -14.75 14.06 14.81
N SER A 706 -13.60 13.75 14.20
CA SER A 706 -13.54 13.16 12.85
C SER A 706 -14.25 11.81 12.76
N ALA A 707 -14.17 10.98 13.81
CA ALA A 707 -14.89 9.72 13.96
C ALA A 707 -16.38 9.88 14.32
N GLY A 708 -16.91 11.11 14.33
CA GLY A 708 -18.30 11.43 14.63
C GLY A 708 -18.71 11.23 16.09
N ILE A 709 -17.75 11.18 17.02
CA ILE A 709 -18.01 11.13 18.46
C ILE A 709 -18.49 12.51 18.93
N GLY A 710 -19.55 12.53 19.72
CA GLY A 710 -20.26 13.77 20.07
C GLY A 710 -21.41 14.14 19.12
N ASN A 711 -21.63 13.40 18.03
CA ASN A 711 -22.86 13.50 17.23
C ASN A 711 -24.06 12.78 17.88
N ARG A 712 -23.83 12.05 18.97
CA ARG A 712 -24.82 11.37 19.82
C ARG A 712 -24.33 11.40 21.28
N PRO A 713 -25.14 11.04 22.28
CA PRO A 713 -24.71 10.99 23.68
C PRO A 713 -23.39 10.21 23.86
N VAL A 714 -22.46 10.75 24.66
CA VAL A 714 -21.14 10.15 24.92
C VAL A 714 -20.96 9.93 26.43
N VAL A 715 -20.40 8.77 26.78
CA VAL A 715 -19.92 8.46 28.14
C VAL A 715 -18.43 8.13 28.06
N PHE A 716 -17.59 8.91 28.75
CA PHE A 716 -16.17 8.60 28.86
C PHE A 716 -15.91 7.71 30.07
N VAL A 717 -15.22 6.57 29.87
CA VAL A 717 -14.74 5.71 30.96
C VAL A 717 -13.23 5.85 31.03
N THR A 718 -12.71 6.30 32.17
CA THR A 718 -11.34 6.80 32.24
C THR A 718 -10.57 6.21 33.41
N HIS A 719 -9.27 6.00 33.22
CA HIS A 719 -8.36 5.54 34.27
C HIS A 719 -7.23 6.53 34.49
N SER A 720 -6.99 6.91 35.74
CA SER A 720 -5.84 7.71 36.15
C SER A 720 -5.71 9.00 35.32
N MET A 721 -4.54 9.25 34.71
CA MET A 721 -4.30 10.38 33.81
C MET A 721 -5.31 10.48 32.64
N GLY A 722 -5.91 9.38 32.20
CA GLY A 722 -6.93 9.38 31.14
C GLY A 722 -8.16 10.24 31.49
N GLY A 723 -8.50 10.34 32.78
CA GLY A 723 -9.56 11.24 33.24
C GLY A 723 -9.21 12.71 33.03
N LEU A 724 -7.95 13.09 33.28
CA LEU A 724 -7.45 14.44 33.05
C LEU A 724 -7.33 14.77 31.56
N VAL A 725 -6.99 13.79 30.71
CA VAL A 725 -7.07 13.92 29.24
C VAL A 725 -8.50 14.27 28.82
N VAL A 726 -9.52 13.58 29.35
CA VAL A 726 -10.92 13.91 29.05
C VAL A 726 -11.31 15.29 29.58
N LYS A 727 -10.91 15.69 30.80
CA LYS A 727 -11.18 17.05 31.30
C LYS A 727 -10.57 18.12 30.40
N GLN A 728 -9.30 17.95 30.01
CA GLN A 728 -8.57 18.87 29.13
C GLN A 728 -9.17 18.89 27.70
N MET A 729 -9.60 17.75 27.19
CA MET A 729 -10.28 17.59 25.90
C MET A 729 -11.62 18.34 25.89
N LEU A 730 -12.47 18.17 26.91
CA LEU A 730 -13.76 18.87 27.01
C LEU A 730 -13.60 20.39 27.25
N HIS A 731 -12.54 20.80 27.95
CA HIS A 731 -12.18 22.22 28.11
C HIS A 731 -11.76 22.83 26.77
N LYS A 732 -10.91 22.14 25.99
CA LYS A 732 -10.51 22.56 24.64
C LYS A 732 -11.67 22.52 23.64
N ALA A 733 -12.52 21.50 23.67
CA ALA A 733 -13.68 21.41 22.81
C ALA A 733 -14.60 22.64 22.97
N LYS A 734 -14.73 23.16 24.21
CA LYS A 734 -15.44 24.42 24.46
C LYS A 734 -14.68 25.65 23.95
N SER A 735 -13.36 25.76 24.11
CA SER A 735 -12.61 26.91 23.57
C SER A 735 -12.65 26.99 22.05
N ASP A 736 -12.72 25.83 21.40
CA ASP A 736 -12.71 25.68 19.95
C ASP A 736 -14.12 25.70 19.34
N ASN A 737 -15.16 25.98 20.14
CA ASN A 737 -16.59 25.96 19.77
C ASN A 737 -17.09 24.61 19.20
N LEU A 738 -16.46 23.50 19.57
CA LEU A 738 -16.89 22.13 19.26
C LEU A 738 -18.02 21.68 20.20
N ASP A 739 -19.08 22.50 20.20
CA ASP A 739 -20.22 22.46 21.11
C ASP A 739 -20.92 21.10 21.16
N ASN A 740 -20.97 20.37 20.04
CA ASN A 740 -21.64 19.07 19.95
C ASN A 740 -21.01 18.05 20.92
N LEU A 741 -19.69 17.94 20.98
CA LEU A 741 -19.01 17.02 21.89
C LEU A 741 -19.29 17.38 23.35
N VAL A 742 -19.22 18.67 23.70
CA VAL A 742 -19.46 19.13 25.08
C VAL A 742 -20.91 18.92 25.49
N LYS A 743 -21.88 19.31 24.64
CA LYS A 743 -23.32 19.17 24.90
C LYS A 743 -23.78 17.72 24.96
N ASN A 744 -23.16 16.84 24.17
CA ASN A 744 -23.53 15.43 24.12
C ASN A 744 -22.70 14.53 25.04
N THR A 745 -21.63 15.02 25.68
CA THR A 745 -21.00 14.27 26.78
C THR A 745 -21.94 14.27 27.98
N LYS A 746 -22.56 13.12 28.27
CA LYS A 746 -23.60 12.96 29.30
C LYS A 746 -23.10 12.33 30.59
N GLY A 747 -21.97 11.60 30.53
CA GLY A 747 -21.35 11.01 31.70
C GLY A 747 -19.82 10.96 31.60
N VAL A 748 -19.14 11.07 32.74
CA VAL A 748 -17.73 10.66 32.86
C VAL A 748 -17.55 9.77 34.08
N VAL A 749 -16.87 8.64 33.87
CA VAL A 749 -16.45 7.70 34.90
C VAL A 749 -14.94 7.84 35.14
N PHE A 750 -14.53 7.99 36.40
CA PHE A 750 -13.15 8.22 36.82
C PHE A 750 -12.64 7.12 37.75
N TYR A 751 -11.82 6.20 37.24
CA TYR A 751 -11.06 5.26 38.07
C TYR A 751 -9.74 5.89 38.54
N SER A 752 -9.55 6.06 39.86
CA SER A 752 -8.32 6.58 40.46
C SER A 752 -7.79 7.85 39.75
N CYS A 753 -8.66 8.76 39.33
CA CYS A 753 -8.24 9.95 38.58
C CYS A 753 -7.64 11.00 39.54
N PRO A 754 -6.40 11.47 39.35
CA PRO A 754 -5.78 12.46 40.25
C PRO A 754 -6.30 13.87 39.99
N HIS A 755 -7.51 14.19 40.47
CA HIS A 755 -8.17 15.46 40.19
C HIS A 755 -7.48 16.68 40.80
N PHE A 756 -6.74 16.50 41.89
CA PHE A 756 -5.98 17.56 42.57
C PHE A 756 -4.47 17.30 42.64
N GLY A 757 -3.99 16.28 41.92
CA GLY A 757 -2.59 15.86 41.87
C GLY A 757 -2.37 14.41 42.32
N SER A 758 -1.12 13.94 42.27
CA SER A 758 -0.76 12.56 42.67
C SER A 758 0.53 12.54 43.50
N LYS A 759 0.57 11.68 44.53
CA LYS A 759 1.77 11.48 45.37
C LYS A 759 2.98 11.06 44.54
N LEU A 760 2.73 10.33 43.44
CA LEU A 760 3.75 9.95 42.46
C LEU A 760 4.38 11.17 41.77
N ALA A 761 3.60 12.15 41.32
CA ALA A 761 4.11 13.32 40.59
C ALA A 761 4.94 14.27 41.47
N ASP A 762 4.59 14.36 42.75
CA ASP A 762 5.27 15.20 43.76
C ASP A 762 6.61 14.64 44.22
N MET A 763 6.92 13.38 43.91
CA MET A 763 8.19 12.76 44.28
C MET A 763 9.40 13.58 43.81
N PRO A 764 10.47 13.68 44.63
CA PRO A 764 11.72 14.30 44.20
C PRO A 764 12.45 13.35 43.23
N TRP A 765 12.10 13.42 41.95
CA TRP A 765 12.70 12.65 40.84
C TRP A 765 14.23 12.86 40.62
N ARG A 766 14.94 13.48 41.56
CA ARG A 766 16.40 13.70 41.55
C ARG A 766 17.18 12.66 42.37
N MET A 767 16.53 11.64 42.92
CA MET A 767 17.18 10.56 43.66
C MET A 767 17.92 9.60 42.70
N GLY A 768 19.13 9.99 42.30
CA GLY A 768 20.03 9.22 41.43
C GLY A 768 20.04 9.67 39.96
N LEU A 769 21.10 9.32 39.21
CA LEU A 769 21.32 9.71 37.80
C LEU A 769 20.27 9.17 36.79
N VAL A 770 19.24 8.45 37.22
CA VAL A 770 18.53 7.46 36.40
C VAL A 770 17.12 7.88 35.94
N PHE A 771 16.43 8.80 36.64
CA PHE A 771 14.99 9.02 36.44
C PHE A 771 14.57 10.48 36.13
N ARG A 772 14.72 10.92 34.87
CA ARG A 772 14.02 12.14 34.40
C ARG A 772 12.55 11.83 34.09
N PRO A 773 11.57 12.46 34.78
CA PRO A 773 10.16 12.21 34.55
C PRO A 773 9.74 12.72 33.17
N ALA A 774 8.72 12.09 32.56
CA ALA A 774 8.12 12.61 31.34
C ALA A 774 7.45 13.98 31.60
N PRO A 775 7.38 14.90 30.61
CA PRO A 775 6.77 16.22 30.78
C PRO A 775 5.35 16.17 31.36
N THR A 776 4.56 15.20 30.91
CA THR A 776 3.20 14.91 31.38
C THR A 776 3.11 14.72 32.90
N ILE A 777 4.10 14.10 33.55
CA ILE A 777 4.08 13.89 35.01
C ILE A 777 4.26 15.21 35.77
N GLY A 778 5.02 16.17 35.21
CA GLY A 778 5.21 17.48 35.84
C GLY A 778 3.90 18.26 35.98
N GLU A 779 2.95 18.03 35.07
CA GLU A 779 1.61 18.66 35.05
C GLU A 779 0.65 18.03 36.09
N LEU A 780 0.98 16.84 36.63
CA LEU A 780 0.18 16.07 37.58
C LEU A 780 0.51 16.33 39.06
N ARG A 781 1.34 17.34 39.34
CA ARG A 781 1.74 17.73 40.71
C ARG A 781 0.57 18.28 41.51
N SER A 782 0.57 18.01 42.81
CA SER A 782 -0.42 18.56 43.74
C SER A 782 -0.32 20.08 43.82
N GLY A 783 -1.47 20.75 43.91
CA GLY A 783 -1.56 22.21 43.85
C GLY A 783 -1.40 22.82 42.46
N SER A 784 -1.35 22.02 41.39
CA SER A 784 -1.37 22.51 40.00
C SER A 784 -2.67 23.27 39.71
N ALA A 785 -2.56 24.58 39.47
CA ALA A 785 -3.71 25.46 39.16
C ALA A 785 -4.52 24.96 37.95
N ARG A 786 -3.86 24.33 36.96
CA ARG A 786 -4.54 23.77 35.78
C ARG A 786 -5.45 22.58 36.15
N LEU A 787 -5.07 21.74 37.11
CA LEU A 787 -5.91 20.63 37.56
C LEU A 787 -7.19 21.14 38.26
N VAL A 788 -7.06 22.19 39.07
CA VAL A 788 -8.19 22.87 39.72
C VAL A 788 -9.14 23.47 38.67
N GLU A 789 -8.62 24.23 37.70
CA GLU A 789 -9.40 24.82 36.60
C GLU A 789 -10.16 23.75 35.80
N LEU A 790 -9.49 22.65 35.45
CA LEU A 790 -10.11 21.51 34.77
C LEU A 790 -11.19 20.84 35.63
N ASN A 791 -11.01 20.75 36.95
CA ASN A 791 -12.01 20.18 37.83
C ASN A 791 -13.24 21.09 37.99
N ASP A 792 -13.03 22.39 38.15
CA ASP A 792 -14.09 23.40 38.27
C ASP A 792 -14.94 23.48 37.00
N TYR A 793 -14.33 23.31 35.82
CA TYR A 793 -15.06 23.21 34.57
C TYR A 793 -16.04 22.04 34.54
N ILE A 794 -15.62 20.84 34.95
CA ILE A 794 -16.50 19.67 35.04
C ILE A 794 -17.57 19.86 36.13
N ARG A 795 -17.21 20.47 37.28
CA ARG A 795 -18.14 20.83 38.35
C ARG A 795 -19.26 21.74 37.85
N HIS A 796 -18.94 22.69 36.96
CA HIS A 796 -19.92 23.59 36.36
C HIS A 796 -20.90 22.86 35.42
N LEU A 797 -20.44 21.87 34.65
CA LEU A 797 -21.31 21.03 33.81
C LEU A 797 -22.24 20.15 34.67
N HIS A 798 -21.70 19.54 35.73
CA HIS A 798 -22.46 18.73 36.68
C HIS A 798 -23.52 19.56 37.44
N LYS A 799 -23.16 20.75 37.95
CA LYS A 799 -24.10 21.65 38.64
C LYS A 799 -25.26 22.11 37.74
N LYS A 800 -25.08 22.12 36.42
CA LYS A 800 -26.12 22.40 35.42
C LYS A 800 -26.99 21.19 35.05
N GLY A 801 -26.72 20.00 35.61
CA GLY A 801 -27.42 18.75 35.28
C GLY A 801 -27.11 18.20 33.88
N LEU A 802 -26.11 18.77 33.18
CA LEU A 802 -25.72 18.39 31.81
C LEU A 802 -24.84 17.14 31.76
N LEU A 803 -24.13 16.86 32.87
CA LEU A 803 -23.13 15.81 32.97
C LEU A 803 -23.24 15.10 34.33
N ASP A 804 -23.49 13.80 34.33
CA ASP A 804 -23.43 12.99 35.54
C ASP A 804 -21.99 12.43 35.73
N VAL A 805 -21.56 12.21 36.97
CA VAL A 805 -20.18 11.78 37.27
C VAL A 805 -20.16 10.64 38.29
N LEU A 806 -19.35 9.63 38.01
CA LEU A 806 -19.07 8.48 38.89
C LEU A 806 -17.55 8.36 39.08
N SER A 807 -17.08 8.34 40.31
CA SER A 807 -15.67 8.18 40.67
C SER A 807 -15.43 6.91 41.47
N PHE A 808 -14.30 6.25 41.22
CA PHE A 808 -13.80 5.12 42.01
C PHE A 808 -12.43 5.47 42.62
N CYS A 809 -12.21 5.16 43.89
CA CYS A 809 -10.91 5.32 44.54
C CYS A 809 -10.27 3.98 44.94
N GLU A 810 -8.93 3.93 44.88
CA GLU A 810 -8.12 2.82 45.41
C GLU A 810 -8.04 2.88 46.94
N THR A 811 -7.66 1.75 47.54
CA THR A 811 -7.45 1.60 48.99
C THR A 811 -6.12 0.90 49.35
N LYS A 812 -5.38 0.38 48.36
CA LYS A 812 -4.06 -0.26 48.55
C LYS A 812 -2.94 0.41 47.76
N VAL A 813 -1.75 0.36 48.35
CA VAL A 813 -0.49 0.80 47.75
C VAL A 813 -0.08 -0.07 46.55
N THR A 814 0.38 0.58 45.49
CA THR A 814 0.79 -0.04 44.22
C THR A 814 2.31 -0.17 44.12
N PRO A 815 2.88 -1.30 43.65
CA PRO A 815 4.32 -1.47 43.43
C PRO A 815 4.81 -0.68 42.19
N ILE A 816 5.57 0.39 42.41
CA ILE A 816 6.03 1.31 41.36
C ILE A 816 7.31 0.82 40.68
N VAL A 817 8.29 0.38 41.48
CA VAL A 817 9.61 -0.12 41.06
C VAL A 817 9.96 -1.35 41.89
N GLU A 818 10.58 -2.34 41.25
CA GLU A 818 11.08 -3.56 41.87
C GLU A 818 12.60 -3.61 41.71
N GLY A 819 13.32 -3.81 42.81
CA GLY A 819 14.77 -3.84 42.89
C GLY A 819 15.32 -5.26 42.98
N TYR A 820 16.64 -5.39 42.81
CA TYR A 820 17.34 -6.66 43.01
C TYR A 820 17.08 -7.21 44.43
N GLY A 821 16.80 -8.51 44.54
CA GLY A 821 16.46 -9.17 45.81
C GLY A 821 14.98 -9.14 46.20
N GLY A 822 14.06 -8.73 45.31
CA GLY A 822 12.61 -8.80 45.54
C GLY A 822 12.03 -7.66 46.38
N TRP A 823 12.82 -6.62 46.66
CA TRP A 823 12.31 -5.39 47.28
C TRP A 823 11.47 -4.59 46.28
N ALA A 824 10.26 -4.17 46.66
CA ALA A 824 9.39 -3.35 45.82
C ALA A 824 9.01 -2.05 46.53
N PHE A 825 9.26 -0.91 45.89
CA PHE A 825 8.78 0.39 46.36
C PHE A 825 7.29 0.51 46.09
N ARG A 826 6.48 0.48 47.16
CA ARG A 826 5.02 0.55 47.11
C ARG A 826 4.52 1.94 47.54
N MET A 827 3.54 2.46 46.82
CA MET A 827 2.97 3.80 47.05
C MET A 827 1.48 3.83 46.68
N GLU A 828 0.67 4.52 47.48
CA GLU A 828 -0.67 4.96 47.08
C GLU A 828 -0.51 6.05 46.02
N ILE A 829 -0.98 5.81 44.79
CA ILE A 829 -0.67 6.68 43.66
C ILE A 829 -1.59 7.90 43.70
N VAL A 830 -2.89 7.66 43.92
CA VAL A 830 -3.91 8.69 43.99
C VAL A 830 -4.70 8.52 45.28
N PRO A 831 -4.48 9.39 46.29
CA PRO A 831 -5.20 9.30 47.55
C PRO A 831 -6.66 9.73 47.37
N ILE A 832 -7.53 9.31 48.29
CA ILE A 832 -8.99 9.50 48.19
C ILE A 832 -9.40 10.98 48.01
N GLU A 833 -8.68 11.92 48.63
CA GLU A 833 -8.92 13.36 48.53
C GLU A 833 -8.64 13.91 47.13
N SER A 834 -7.85 13.20 46.31
CA SER A 834 -7.60 13.52 44.91
C SER A 834 -8.45 12.67 43.95
N ALA A 835 -8.81 11.45 44.32
CA ALA A 835 -9.66 10.56 43.53
C ALA A 835 -11.12 11.05 43.43
N TYR A 836 -11.63 11.72 44.46
CA TYR A 836 -12.98 12.31 44.46
C TYR A 836 -12.94 13.80 44.02
N PRO A 837 -13.67 14.22 42.98
CA PRO A 837 -13.60 15.61 42.47
C PRO A 837 -14.38 16.63 43.33
N GLY A 838 -15.03 16.17 44.41
CA GLY A 838 -15.89 16.96 45.29
C GLY A 838 -17.36 17.02 44.85
N PHE A 839 -17.78 16.19 43.89
CA PHE A 839 -19.14 16.10 43.38
C PHE A 839 -19.34 14.79 42.59
N GLY A 840 -20.60 14.40 42.34
CA GLY A 840 -20.94 13.13 41.71
C GLY A 840 -21.02 11.96 42.71
N GLU A 841 -21.14 10.75 42.19
CA GLU A 841 -21.16 9.51 42.96
C GLU A 841 -19.71 9.02 43.22
N LEU A 842 -19.45 8.46 44.40
CA LEU A 842 -18.14 7.94 44.79
C LEU A 842 -18.27 6.48 45.28
N VAL A 843 -17.46 5.60 44.71
CA VAL A 843 -17.34 4.19 45.09
C VAL A 843 -15.94 3.94 45.62
N VAL A 844 -15.85 3.44 46.86
CA VAL A 844 -14.58 3.03 47.47
C VAL A 844 -14.32 1.58 47.11
N LEU A 845 -13.22 1.29 46.40
CA LEU A 845 -12.86 -0.08 46.04
C LEU A 845 -11.97 -0.68 47.12
N ASP A 846 -12.59 -1.41 48.04
CA ASP A 846 -11.89 -2.09 49.14
C ASP A 846 -10.81 -3.06 48.63
N SER A 847 -9.72 -3.14 49.37
CA SER A 847 -8.57 -4.01 49.10
C SER A 847 -7.97 -3.91 47.69
N THR A 848 -8.18 -2.79 46.98
CA THR A 848 -7.86 -2.62 45.57
C THR A 848 -6.79 -1.55 45.34
N ASP A 849 -5.83 -1.83 44.45
CA ASP A 849 -4.75 -0.90 44.09
C ASP A 849 -5.06 -0.06 42.83
N HIS A 850 -4.16 0.87 42.50
CA HIS A 850 -4.32 1.81 41.38
C HIS A 850 -4.43 1.12 40.01
N ILE A 851 -3.77 -0.03 39.83
CA ILE A 851 -3.67 -0.70 38.52
C ILE A 851 -4.92 -1.55 38.29
N ASN A 852 -5.49 -2.13 39.35
CA ASN A 852 -6.62 -3.05 39.25
C ASN A 852 -7.97 -2.41 39.64
N SER A 853 -8.00 -1.12 39.97
CA SER A 853 -9.24 -0.36 40.20
C SER A 853 -10.21 -0.42 39.02
N CYS A 854 -9.71 -0.40 37.78
CA CYS A 854 -10.49 -0.51 36.55
C CYS A 854 -10.59 -1.94 35.99
N LYS A 855 -10.18 -2.96 36.77
CA LYS A 855 -10.17 -4.36 36.38
C LYS A 855 -11.05 -5.21 37.31
N PRO A 856 -12.26 -5.58 36.88
CA PRO A 856 -13.13 -6.45 37.67
C PRO A 856 -12.57 -7.87 37.74
N LEU A 857 -12.84 -8.55 38.87
CA LEU A 857 -12.61 -9.99 39.03
C LEU A 857 -13.73 -10.82 38.38
N SER A 858 -14.96 -10.31 38.41
CA SER A 858 -16.17 -10.98 37.94
C SER A 858 -17.22 -9.96 37.48
N ARG A 859 -18.31 -10.43 36.86
CA ARG A 859 -19.48 -9.57 36.54
C ARG A 859 -20.26 -9.08 37.79
N THR A 860 -19.90 -9.54 38.99
CA THR A 860 -20.49 -9.07 40.27
C THR A 860 -19.56 -8.11 41.03
N ASP A 861 -18.40 -7.77 40.46
CA ASP A 861 -17.43 -6.86 41.04
C ASP A 861 -17.94 -5.41 41.02
N PRO A 862 -17.86 -4.64 42.12
CA PRO A 862 -18.32 -3.24 42.18
C PRO A 862 -17.75 -2.34 41.09
N SER A 863 -16.51 -2.58 40.62
CA SER A 863 -15.95 -1.82 39.50
C SER A 863 -16.77 -2.00 38.20
N TYR A 864 -17.31 -3.20 37.97
CA TYR A 864 -18.16 -3.47 36.80
C TYR A 864 -19.62 -3.06 37.02
N THR A 865 -20.23 -3.49 38.13
CA THR A 865 -21.68 -3.34 38.35
C THR A 865 -22.12 -1.88 38.42
N GLU A 866 -21.32 -1.02 39.05
CA GLU A 866 -21.62 0.40 39.19
C GLU A 866 -21.54 1.14 37.84
N ILE A 867 -20.62 0.77 36.95
CA ILE A 867 -20.58 1.32 35.57
C ILE A 867 -21.80 0.87 34.77
N LEU A 868 -22.15 -0.42 34.85
CA LEU A 868 -23.32 -0.94 34.15
C LEU A 868 -24.59 -0.24 34.62
N GLY A 869 -24.78 -0.10 35.94
CA GLY A 869 -25.87 0.67 36.55
C GLY A 869 -25.91 2.14 36.11
N PHE A 870 -24.75 2.81 36.08
CA PHE A 870 -24.61 4.18 35.60
C PHE A 870 -25.02 4.34 34.12
N LEU A 871 -24.62 3.41 33.25
CA LEU A 871 -25.01 3.42 31.84
C LEU A 871 -26.52 3.19 31.65
N TRP A 872 -27.13 2.28 32.42
CA TRP A 872 -28.59 2.08 32.42
C TRP A 872 -29.36 3.29 32.94
N LYS A 873 -28.87 3.95 34.00
CA LYS A 873 -29.41 5.20 34.54
C LYS A 873 -29.39 6.32 33.49
N LEU A 874 -28.28 6.49 32.78
CA LEU A 874 -28.18 7.46 31.67
C LEU A 874 -29.15 7.10 30.53
N LYS A 875 -29.20 5.84 30.08
CA LYS A 875 -30.15 5.38 29.04
C LYS A 875 -31.60 5.69 29.43
N ALA A 876 -31.99 5.46 30.68
CA ALA A 876 -33.33 5.76 31.19
C ALA A 876 -33.63 7.28 31.26
N LYS A 877 -32.61 8.10 31.56
CA LYS A 877 -32.70 9.57 31.59
C LYS A 877 -32.93 10.16 30.18
N TYR A 878 -32.20 9.67 29.17
CA TYR A 878 -32.24 10.23 27.81
C TYR A 878 -33.24 9.57 26.85
N LYS A 879 -33.85 8.41 27.19
CA LYS A 879 -35.02 7.89 26.43
C LYS A 879 -36.34 8.62 26.78
N ARG A 880 -36.31 9.54 27.76
CA ARG A 880 -37.47 10.34 28.21
C ARG A 880 -37.41 11.80 27.74
N GLN A 881 -36.39 12.17 26.96
CA GLN A 881 -36.19 13.47 26.32
C GLN A 881 -36.34 13.31 24.81
#